data_AF-A0A1Z5J9R1-F1
#
_entry.id   AF-A0A1Z5J9R1-F1
#
_cell.length_a   1.000
_cell.length_b   1.000
_cell.length_c   1.000
_cell.angle_alpha   90.00
_cell.angle_beta   90.00
_cell.angle_gamma   90.00
#
_symmetry.space_group_name_H-M   'P 1'
#
loop_
_entity.id
_entity.type
_entity.pdbx_description
1 polymer ?
#
loop_
_entity_poly.entity_id
_entity_poly.type
_entity_poly.pdbx_seq_one_letter_code
_entity_poly.pdbx_strand_id
1 'polypeptide(L)'
;MTSPPRKQILLLHGNRQTGQLLLGRMDRFRRRLAKEGFDLIAPDAPFLHPEHEFLRMWWDRHNDAYEGIHQSIQLLQQIWQEQHFVGMIGFSQGARFVELLLRWHFQNPESSGFAGLQFGIMIAGYDAPLPTNWCLSTNHQQLVQIPTLHVMGLHDELVPPEKSRKAATYFYNPQFLEHEGGHHVPVQSPRVTAYVKFIQYALQQATTRMETNLKDDALRTSLPDPEIAEMQRDELEALQAIFPEEFIIPNGNPQYPITFQIALPKTEEGWWPPHPIALEFTFPPQYPTECRPIMNLIHNNNVMEFSSIQKERCMQAMHHACQLEEGMPCVMSCVYAVKELFESNELAAATHPIAIDDTANDHQHDETHIEGNTANVFLSACSAERKQACIDEGLEIAEKVLQNAANDIDSNMGKKGGQYRLTLGLVGKPSAGKSTFFNAATGFARQRGDKESSLGGATMAPHPFTTIDANIGYCLVPAPVGSCPEEDYTGDQTIGCTHGRDSQGRRLIPVLLKDVAGLVPGAYKGRGRGNKFLNDLTDAHVLIHILDASGTSDEGGNALGEDFDTGSNGASHPLHDLEWIRKELIEWVYSNVIQKWESILRKGKTKLSDMFSGYGQTEGVTAAVIGEVESFMTVSTGQAYSFDDLSKWDSGDLHRLVSAFLGVRFPVVLALNKMDLPSSKENIREVQEALPIHGAHIGVPLSANQEMIFVKSSIERVLVRDSAPATLLEANSPPLGVWQCLHEAVFLANPILVFPVSDFSTLSPLPGLRKIAIEDSSLPSPGMISCLISSGGKAPTHWNAEDQLYRSAASGISLRDVIVMKPGSSVEDLFFVLKRLGAFGGEFVRAEGIYAIGDPPKQVPKGRMLAKDIRIIKIMTNKKASWQ
;
A
#
# COMPACT_ATOMS: atom_id res chain seq x y z
N MET A 1 -39.02 24.15 42.49
CA MET A 1 -38.17 23.71 41.37
C MET A 1 -39.04 22.87 40.45
N THR A 2 -39.50 23.44 39.34
CA THR A 2 -40.30 22.74 38.33
C THR A 2 -39.39 21.75 37.59
N SER A 3 -39.79 20.48 37.52
CA SER A 3 -39.11 19.48 36.70
C SER A 3 -38.95 19.98 35.25
N PRO A 4 -37.83 19.69 34.57
CA PRO A 4 -37.64 20.11 33.18
C PRO A 4 -38.82 19.61 32.30
N PRO A 5 -39.26 20.41 31.31
CA PRO A 5 -40.38 20.02 30.45
C PRO A 5 -40.05 18.71 29.73
N ARG A 6 -41.00 17.78 29.72
CA ARG A 6 -40.85 16.50 29.02
C ARG A 6 -40.75 16.73 27.51
N LYS A 7 -39.86 16.00 26.83
CA LYS A 7 -39.70 16.07 25.38
C LYS A 7 -40.96 15.54 24.71
N GLN A 8 -41.46 16.21 23.67
CA GLN A 8 -42.71 15.83 23.03
C GLN A 8 -42.47 15.12 21.70
N ILE A 9 -43.35 14.18 21.35
CA ILE A 9 -43.33 13.44 20.09
C ILE A 9 -44.68 13.62 19.42
N LEU A 10 -44.65 14.04 18.16
CA LEU A 10 -45.85 14.31 17.37
C LEU A 10 -46.36 13.02 16.75
N LEU A 11 -47.64 12.69 16.97
CA LEU A 11 -48.29 11.48 16.47
C LEU A 11 -49.34 11.82 15.41
N LEU A 12 -49.11 11.41 14.17
CA LEU A 12 -50.00 11.64 13.03
C LEU A 12 -50.85 10.40 12.73
N HIS A 13 -52.18 10.57 12.80
CA HIS A 13 -53.12 9.47 12.61
C HIS A 13 -53.32 9.07 11.14
N GLY A 14 -53.84 7.86 10.93
CA GLY A 14 -54.19 7.38 9.59
C GLY A 14 -55.48 7.98 9.05
N ASN A 15 -55.80 7.65 7.79
CA ASN A 15 -57.09 7.99 7.21
C ASN A 15 -58.22 7.30 8.02
N ARG A 16 -59.39 7.93 8.16
CA ARG A 16 -60.54 7.41 8.92
C ARG A 16 -60.25 7.23 10.42
N GLN A 17 -59.46 8.12 11.02
CA GLN A 17 -59.18 8.12 12.47
C GLN A 17 -59.13 9.56 13.00
N THR A 18 -59.08 9.70 14.32
CA THR A 18 -58.73 10.95 15.00
C THR A 18 -57.47 10.73 15.82
N GLY A 19 -56.77 11.80 16.18
CA GLY A 19 -55.60 11.75 17.05
C GLY A 19 -55.93 11.09 18.38
N GLN A 20 -57.09 11.42 18.97
CA GLN A 20 -57.55 10.82 20.22
C GLN A 20 -57.80 9.31 20.10
N LEU A 21 -58.41 8.85 19.00
CA LEU A 21 -58.65 7.42 18.76
C LEU A 21 -57.35 6.64 18.59
N LEU A 22 -56.39 7.17 17.84
CA LEU A 22 -55.09 6.53 17.66
C LEU A 22 -54.30 6.52 18.98
N LEU A 23 -54.30 7.63 19.71
CA LEU A 23 -53.65 7.73 21.02
C LEU A 23 -54.22 6.71 22.02
N GLY A 24 -55.53 6.47 21.99
CA GLY A 24 -56.19 5.44 22.77
C GLY A 24 -55.72 4.02 22.41
N ARG A 25 -55.56 3.71 21.12
CA ARG A 25 -55.02 2.40 20.66
C ARG A 25 -53.56 2.22 21.05
N MET A 26 -52.81 3.32 21.16
CA MET A 26 -51.40 3.34 21.53
C MET A 26 -51.18 3.57 23.04
N ASP A 27 -52.21 3.44 23.89
CA ASP A 27 -52.13 3.79 25.31
C ASP A 27 -51.03 3.05 26.08
N ARG A 28 -50.79 1.76 25.76
CA ARG A 28 -49.67 1.01 26.35
C ARG A 28 -48.31 1.58 25.94
N PHE A 29 -48.15 1.95 24.68
CA PHE A 29 -46.93 2.59 24.17
C PHE A 29 -46.76 3.98 24.78
N ARG A 30 -47.82 4.80 24.82
CA ARG A 30 -47.86 6.12 25.46
C ARG A 30 -47.43 6.07 26.92
N ARG A 31 -47.99 5.15 27.73
CA ARG A 31 -47.60 4.99 29.13
C ARG A 31 -46.14 4.58 29.29
N ARG A 32 -45.59 3.77 28.38
CA ARG A 32 -44.18 3.41 28.42
C ARG A 32 -43.31 4.63 28.10
N LEU A 33 -43.61 5.35 27.03
CA LEU A 33 -42.89 6.58 26.65
C LEU A 33 -42.91 7.63 27.76
N ALA A 34 -44.04 7.82 28.44
CA ALA A 34 -44.14 8.75 29.57
C ALA A 34 -43.21 8.39 30.74
N LYS A 35 -42.90 7.10 30.95
CA LYS A 35 -41.90 6.67 31.95
C LYS A 35 -40.48 6.98 31.52
N GLU A 36 -40.23 7.02 30.21
CA GLU A 36 -38.93 7.38 29.62
C GLU A 36 -38.78 8.91 29.43
N GLY A 37 -39.75 9.71 29.90
CA GLY A 37 -39.71 11.17 29.85
C GLY A 37 -40.25 11.81 28.56
N PHE A 38 -41.00 11.06 27.75
CA PHE A 38 -41.61 11.57 26.52
C PHE A 38 -43.13 11.64 26.59
N ASP A 39 -43.70 12.75 26.13
CA ASP A 39 -45.14 12.91 25.99
C ASP A 39 -45.55 12.83 24.50
N LEU A 40 -46.58 12.03 24.21
CA LEU A 40 -47.07 11.78 22.86
C LEU A 40 -48.29 12.66 22.59
N ILE A 41 -48.17 13.57 21.62
CA ILE A 41 -49.22 14.55 21.27
C ILE A 41 -49.81 14.17 19.91
N ALA A 42 -51.12 13.94 19.88
CA ALA A 42 -51.82 13.47 18.69
C ALA A 42 -52.90 14.47 18.27
N PRO A 43 -52.57 15.49 17.46
CA PRO A 43 -53.56 16.42 16.95
C PRO A 43 -54.50 15.75 15.94
N ASP A 44 -55.68 16.33 15.80
CA ASP A 44 -56.62 15.96 14.75
C ASP A 44 -56.26 16.67 13.45
N ALA A 45 -56.28 15.92 12.35
CA ALA A 45 -56.11 16.49 11.02
C ALA A 45 -57.27 17.46 10.68
N PRO A 46 -57.03 18.52 9.88
CA PRO A 46 -57.97 19.62 9.72
C PRO A 46 -59.21 19.28 8.88
N PHE A 47 -59.18 18.19 8.09
CA PHE A 47 -60.27 17.83 7.18
C PHE A 47 -61.14 16.71 7.73
N LEU A 48 -62.45 16.82 7.53
CA LEU A 48 -63.41 15.74 7.79
C LEU A 48 -63.32 14.66 6.71
N HIS A 49 -63.53 13.42 7.12
CA HIS A 49 -63.63 12.32 6.18
C HIS A 49 -64.99 12.37 5.45
N PRO A 50 -65.02 12.31 4.09
CA PRO A 50 -66.26 12.46 3.31
C PRO A 50 -67.38 11.48 3.69
N GLU A 51 -67.02 10.26 4.10
CA GLU A 51 -67.97 9.20 4.46
C GLU A 51 -68.28 9.11 5.97
N HIS A 52 -67.62 9.90 6.82
CA HIS A 52 -67.72 9.77 8.27
C HIS A 52 -67.62 11.11 8.99
N GLU A 53 -68.70 11.53 9.66
CA GLU A 53 -68.90 12.87 10.24
C GLU A 53 -67.90 13.28 11.34
N PHE A 54 -67.16 12.33 11.93
CA PHE A 54 -66.24 12.58 13.05
C PHE A 54 -64.79 12.21 12.77
N LEU A 55 -64.53 11.50 11.68
CA LEU A 55 -63.18 11.03 11.36
C LEU A 55 -62.45 12.08 10.54
N ARG A 56 -61.12 12.09 10.66
CA ARG A 56 -60.28 13.12 10.05
C ARG A 56 -59.33 12.52 9.01
N MET A 57 -58.82 13.37 8.13
CA MET A 57 -57.78 13.06 7.16
C MET A 57 -56.82 14.24 6.96
N TRP A 58 -55.56 13.96 6.63
CA TRP A 58 -54.52 14.98 6.43
C TRP A 58 -54.59 15.63 5.06
N TRP A 59 -55.14 14.93 4.08
CA TRP A 59 -55.44 15.43 2.75
C TRP A 59 -56.47 14.50 2.12
N ASP A 60 -57.16 15.01 1.12
CA ASP A 60 -57.92 14.19 0.19
C ASP A 60 -57.11 13.95 -1.10
N ARG A 61 -57.32 12.81 -1.74
CA ARG A 61 -56.60 12.42 -2.96
C ARG A 61 -57.54 12.48 -4.16
N HIS A 62 -57.41 13.54 -4.96
CA HIS A 62 -58.14 13.72 -6.22
C HIS A 62 -57.15 13.88 -7.40
N ASN A 63 -57.27 13.06 -8.44
CA ASN A 63 -56.44 13.10 -9.66
C ASN A 63 -54.93 13.23 -9.40
N ASP A 64 -54.41 12.43 -8.45
CA ASP A 64 -53.00 12.45 -7.99
C ASP A 64 -52.52 13.77 -7.36
N ALA A 65 -53.44 14.70 -7.05
CA ALA A 65 -53.18 15.87 -6.21
C ALA A 65 -53.53 15.60 -4.74
N TYR A 66 -52.72 16.17 -3.84
CA TYR A 66 -52.90 16.13 -2.39
C TYR A 66 -53.68 17.37 -1.94
N GLU A 67 -54.99 17.35 -2.13
CA GLU A 67 -55.83 18.50 -1.81
C GLU A 67 -55.90 18.69 -0.29
N GLY A 68 -55.59 19.91 0.16
CA GLY A 68 -55.57 20.24 1.59
C GLY A 68 -54.24 20.04 2.31
N ILE A 69 -53.22 19.44 1.66
CA ILE A 69 -51.95 19.11 2.35
C ILE A 69 -51.23 20.34 2.93
N HIS A 70 -51.31 21.50 2.26
CA HIS A 70 -50.69 22.74 2.73
C HIS A 70 -51.29 23.23 4.05
N GLN A 71 -52.62 23.17 4.20
CA GLN A 71 -53.30 23.54 5.43
C GLN A 71 -52.91 22.61 6.58
N SER A 72 -52.78 21.31 6.30
CA SER A 72 -52.27 20.34 7.27
C SER A 72 -50.85 20.64 7.72
N ILE A 73 -49.98 21.09 6.81
CA ILE A 73 -48.61 21.47 7.15
C ILE A 73 -48.58 22.72 8.00
N GLN A 74 -49.34 23.75 7.61
CA GLN A 74 -49.45 24.99 8.39
C GLN A 74 -49.91 24.71 9.82
N LEU A 75 -50.92 23.85 9.99
CA LEU A 75 -51.37 23.40 11.30
C LEU A 75 -50.24 22.69 12.07
N LEU A 76 -49.52 21.76 11.44
CA LEU A 76 -48.42 21.04 12.10
C LEU A 76 -47.24 21.94 12.44
N GLN A 77 -46.90 22.92 11.59
CA GLN A 77 -45.86 23.92 11.86
C GLN A 77 -46.26 24.80 13.04
N GLN A 78 -47.51 25.25 13.11
CA GLN A 78 -48.01 26.01 14.25
C GLN A 78 -47.91 25.21 15.54
N ILE A 79 -48.40 23.96 15.54
CA ILE A 79 -48.28 23.06 16.69
C ILE A 79 -46.82 22.83 17.06
N TRP A 80 -45.94 22.63 16.07
CA TRP A 80 -44.52 22.39 16.29
C TRP A 80 -43.82 23.60 16.92
N GLN A 81 -44.17 24.82 16.54
CA GLN A 81 -43.58 26.05 17.10
C GLN A 81 -44.07 26.35 18.52
N GLU A 82 -45.29 25.95 18.86
CA GLU A 82 -45.88 26.18 20.18
C GLU A 82 -45.36 25.17 21.24
N GLN A 83 -44.74 24.07 20.84
CA GLN A 83 -44.28 23.02 21.77
C GLN A 83 -42.90 22.46 21.45
N HIS A 84 -42.31 21.67 22.36
CA HIS A 84 -40.92 21.19 22.23
C HIS A 84 -40.86 19.77 21.68
N PHE A 85 -41.14 19.64 20.38
CA PHE A 85 -41.09 18.36 19.70
C PHE A 85 -39.68 17.94 19.31
N VAL A 86 -39.40 16.64 19.41
CA VAL A 86 -38.09 16.05 19.05
C VAL A 86 -38.18 15.01 17.92
N GLY A 87 -39.38 14.53 17.60
CA GLY A 87 -39.58 13.48 16.62
C GLY A 87 -41.04 13.31 16.20
N MET A 88 -41.25 12.61 15.10
CA MET A 88 -42.57 12.34 14.54
C MET A 88 -42.83 10.84 14.44
N ILE A 89 -44.07 10.43 14.72
CA ILE A 89 -44.59 9.07 14.52
C ILE A 89 -45.84 9.18 13.67
N GLY A 90 -45.97 8.36 12.65
CA GLY A 90 -47.16 8.32 11.81
C GLY A 90 -47.70 6.91 11.63
N PHE A 91 -49.01 6.80 11.46
CA PHE A 91 -49.69 5.55 11.06
C PHE A 91 -50.41 5.72 9.73
N SER A 92 -50.24 4.78 8.78
CA SER A 92 -50.95 4.75 7.50
C SER A 92 -50.82 6.07 6.71
N GLN A 93 -51.90 6.84 6.49
CA GLN A 93 -51.83 8.19 5.89
C GLN A 93 -50.90 9.14 6.69
N GLY A 94 -50.90 9.08 8.02
CA GLY A 94 -49.98 9.85 8.84
C GLY A 94 -48.52 9.40 8.71
N ALA A 95 -48.27 8.10 8.54
CA ALA A 95 -46.92 7.56 8.28
C ALA A 95 -46.36 8.07 6.96
N ARG A 96 -47.23 8.13 5.95
CA ARG A 96 -46.93 8.74 4.66
C ARG A 96 -46.60 10.24 4.82
N PHE A 97 -47.34 10.94 5.67
CA PHE A 97 -47.10 12.36 5.90
C PHE A 97 -45.75 12.62 6.58
N VAL A 98 -45.41 11.83 7.61
CA VAL A 98 -44.12 11.90 8.29
C VAL A 98 -42.96 11.72 7.30
N GLU A 99 -43.06 10.75 6.39
CA GLU A 99 -42.05 10.54 5.34
C GLU A 99 -41.86 11.77 4.45
N LEU A 100 -42.95 12.40 4.00
CA LEU A 100 -42.91 13.64 3.21
C LEU A 100 -42.27 14.81 3.98
N LEU A 101 -42.64 14.99 5.25
CA LEU A 101 -42.13 16.08 6.09
C LEU A 101 -40.65 15.93 6.39
N LEU A 102 -40.18 14.71 6.63
CA LEU A 102 -38.76 14.44 6.87
C LEU A 102 -37.91 14.75 5.63
N ARG A 103 -38.38 14.34 4.45
CA ARG A 103 -37.71 14.66 3.17
C ARG A 103 -37.67 16.16 2.92
N TRP A 104 -38.77 16.86 3.17
CA TRP A 104 -38.83 18.30 3.01
C TRP A 104 -37.95 19.05 4.00
N HIS A 105 -37.98 18.66 5.28
CA HIS A 105 -37.13 19.24 6.32
C HIS A 105 -35.64 19.01 6.04
N PHE A 106 -35.26 17.80 5.62
CA PHE A 106 -33.87 17.51 5.29
C PHE A 106 -33.32 18.38 4.16
N GLN A 107 -34.13 18.67 3.14
CA GLN A 107 -33.73 19.56 2.05
C GLN A 107 -33.80 21.04 2.42
N ASN A 108 -34.61 21.41 3.42
CA ASN A 108 -34.88 22.79 3.80
C ASN A 108 -34.92 22.96 5.33
N PRO A 109 -33.81 22.71 6.05
CA PRO A 109 -33.84 22.58 7.51
C PRO A 109 -34.25 23.87 8.22
N GLU A 110 -33.93 25.05 7.66
CA GLU A 110 -34.24 26.35 8.24
C GLU A 110 -35.66 26.84 7.92
N SER A 111 -36.20 26.49 6.74
CA SER A 111 -37.50 27.02 6.27
C SER A 111 -38.66 26.05 6.41
N SER A 112 -38.43 24.78 6.75
CA SER A 112 -39.51 23.78 6.88
C SER A 112 -40.40 23.99 8.11
N GLY A 113 -39.96 24.78 9.09
CA GLY A 113 -40.69 25.04 10.34
C GLY A 113 -40.66 23.90 11.37
N PHE A 114 -39.87 22.84 11.15
CA PHE A 114 -39.73 21.69 12.05
C PHE A 114 -38.35 21.64 12.71
N ALA A 115 -37.87 22.77 13.21
CA ALA A 115 -36.55 22.87 13.84
C ALA A 115 -36.42 21.86 14.98
N GLY A 116 -35.26 21.20 15.06
CA GLY A 116 -34.99 20.19 16.09
C GLY A 116 -35.66 18.83 15.85
N LEU A 117 -36.15 18.54 14.64
CA LEU A 117 -36.65 17.21 14.28
C LEU A 117 -35.51 16.18 14.19
N GLN A 118 -35.49 15.20 15.10
CA GLN A 118 -34.37 14.27 15.26
C GLN A 118 -34.67 12.85 14.73
N PHE A 119 -35.93 12.45 14.58
CA PHE A 119 -36.28 11.12 14.07
C PHE A 119 -37.70 11.02 13.49
N GLY A 120 -37.93 9.97 12.71
CA GLY A 120 -39.23 9.54 12.19
C GLY A 120 -39.57 8.08 12.47
N ILE A 121 -40.82 7.78 12.78
CA ILE A 121 -41.34 6.40 12.83
C ILE A 121 -42.56 6.29 11.92
N MET A 122 -42.49 5.41 10.92
CA MET A 122 -43.55 5.21 9.93
C MET A 122 -44.14 3.82 10.09
N ILE A 123 -45.37 3.75 10.59
CA ILE A 123 -46.11 2.50 10.83
C ILE A 123 -47.11 2.30 9.70
N ALA A 124 -46.97 1.22 8.93
CA ALA A 124 -47.71 0.99 7.69
C ALA A 124 -47.61 2.19 6.71
N GLY A 125 -46.39 2.75 6.58
CA GLY A 125 -46.10 3.84 5.63
C GLY A 125 -45.95 3.32 4.21
N TYR A 126 -46.17 4.15 3.19
CA TYR A 126 -46.03 3.73 1.79
C TYR A 126 -45.39 4.83 0.95
N ASP A 127 -44.82 4.42 -0.17
CA ASP A 127 -44.31 5.35 -1.18
C ASP A 127 -45.46 6.02 -1.92
N ALA A 128 -45.29 7.30 -2.23
CA ALA A 128 -46.19 8.07 -3.06
C ALA A 128 -45.40 9.20 -3.75
N PRO A 129 -45.91 9.71 -4.87
CA PRO A 129 -45.29 10.85 -5.54
C PRO A 129 -45.39 12.11 -4.68
N LEU A 130 -44.48 13.05 -4.89
CA LEU A 130 -44.56 14.37 -4.29
C LEU A 130 -45.62 15.20 -4.99
N PRO A 131 -46.31 16.13 -4.30
CA PRO A 131 -47.13 17.13 -4.98
C PRO A 131 -46.29 17.84 -6.05
N THR A 132 -46.84 18.08 -7.25
CA THR A 132 -46.09 18.62 -8.41
C THR A 132 -45.46 19.99 -8.15
N ASN A 133 -46.00 20.74 -7.20
CA ASN A 133 -45.53 22.04 -6.74
C ASN A 133 -44.48 21.95 -5.62
N TRP A 134 -44.17 20.74 -5.14
CA TRP A 134 -43.08 20.47 -4.22
C TRP A 134 -41.89 20.02 -5.05
N CYS A 135 -41.11 20.99 -5.54
CA CYS A 135 -39.87 20.73 -6.23
C CYS A 135 -38.81 20.30 -5.20
N LEU A 136 -38.99 19.10 -4.64
CA LEU A 136 -37.88 18.38 -4.04
C LEU A 136 -37.09 17.80 -5.21
N SER A 137 -35.77 17.95 -5.22
CA SER A 137 -34.95 17.30 -6.23
C SER A 137 -35.30 15.80 -6.21
N THR A 138 -35.75 15.26 -7.33
CA THR A 138 -35.96 13.80 -7.49
C THR A 138 -34.64 13.06 -7.62
N ASN A 139 -33.52 13.72 -7.29
CA ASN A 139 -32.22 13.09 -7.16
C ASN A 139 -32.28 12.15 -5.95
N HIS A 140 -32.60 10.88 -6.23
CA HIS A 140 -32.45 9.75 -5.32
C HIS A 140 -31.01 9.57 -4.78
N GLN A 141 -30.07 10.44 -5.17
CA GLN A 141 -28.68 10.51 -4.72
C GLN A 141 -28.51 11.18 -3.35
N GLN A 142 -29.48 11.97 -2.86
CA GLN A 142 -29.42 12.58 -1.52
C GLN A 142 -30.41 11.90 -0.56
N LEU A 143 -29.94 10.86 0.14
CA LEU A 143 -30.70 10.14 1.15
C LEU A 143 -30.89 10.98 2.42
N VAL A 144 -32.09 10.97 3.00
CA VAL A 144 -32.41 11.69 4.24
C VAL A 144 -31.64 11.08 5.42
N GLN A 145 -30.76 11.85 6.05
CA GLN A 145 -29.90 11.37 7.14
C GLN A 145 -30.55 11.37 8.53
N ILE A 146 -31.82 11.78 8.63
CA ILE A 146 -32.59 11.72 9.87
C ILE A 146 -32.96 10.26 10.13
N PRO A 147 -32.61 9.68 11.30
CA PRO A 147 -32.93 8.29 11.63
C PRO A 147 -34.42 7.98 11.49
N THR A 148 -34.73 6.85 10.84
CA THR A 148 -36.10 6.39 10.66
C THR A 148 -36.32 4.94 11.05
N LEU A 149 -37.51 4.65 11.57
CA LEU A 149 -37.98 3.29 11.83
C LEU A 149 -39.25 3.01 11.01
N HIS A 150 -39.19 2.01 10.15
CA HIS A 150 -40.29 1.54 9.32
C HIS A 150 -40.91 0.29 9.94
N VAL A 151 -42.17 0.40 10.36
CA VAL A 151 -42.90 -0.71 10.99
C VAL A 151 -43.93 -1.28 10.04
N MET A 152 -43.88 -2.60 9.84
CA MET A 152 -44.61 -3.27 8.77
C MET A 152 -45.32 -4.52 9.31
N GLY A 153 -46.59 -4.68 8.95
CA GLY A 153 -47.35 -5.89 9.20
C GLY A 153 -47.20 -6.87 8.04
N LEU A 154 -46.72 -8.09 8.31
CA LEU A 154 -46.53 -9.12 7.28
C LEU A 154 -47.85 -9.59 6.64
N HIS A 155 -48.97 -9.32 7.29
CA HIS A 155 -50.32 -9.62 6.80
C HIS A 155 -51.12 -8.35 6.51
N ASP A 156 -50.44 -7.21 6.28
CA ASP A 156 -51.09 -5.95 5.95
C ASP A 156 -51.47 -5.92 4.46
N GLU A 157 -52.74 -6.16 4.17
CA GLU A 157 -53.27 -6.12 2.81
C GLU A 157 -53.49 -4.69 2.29
N LEU A 158 -53.64 -3.71 3.18
CA LEU A 158 -53.87 -2.30 2.80
C LEU A 158 -52.56 -1.61 2.40
N VAL A 159 -51.52 -1.84 3.19
CA VAL A 159 -50.16 -1.39 2.92
C VAL A 159 -49.22 -2.59 3.02
N PRO A 160 -49.07 -3.35 1.91
CA PRO A 160 -48.12 -4.46 1.87
C PRO A 160 -46.71 -4.01 2.25
N PRO A 161 -45.92 -4.86 2.95
CA PRO A 161 -44.56 -4.54 3.40
C PRO A 161 -43.66 -3.95 2.30
N GLU A 162 -43.83 -4.39 1.06
CA GLU A 162 -43.07 -3.91 -0.10
C GLU A 162 -43.24 -2.40 -0.32
N LYS A 163 -44.45 -1.86 -0.08
CA LYS A 163 -44.70 -0.41 -0.18
C LYS A 163 -43.98 0.36 0.90
N SER A 164 -43.92 -0.19 2.12
CA SER A 164 -43.18 0.40 3.24
C SER A 164 -41.67 0.32 3.02
N ARG A 165 -41.15 -0.78 2.47
CA ARG A 165 -39.75 -0.90 2.07
C ARG A 165 -39.39 0.06 0.95
N LYS A 166 -40.28 0.26 -0.04
CA LYS A 166 -40.08 1.27 -1.09
C LYS A 166 -39.97 2.68 -0.51
N ALA A 167 -40.82 3.04 0.45
CA ALA A 167 -40.73 4.33 1.15
C ALA A 167 -39.41 4.48 1.94
N ALA A 168 -38.85 3.37 2.45
CA ALA A 168 -37.59 3.40 3.19
C ALA A 168 -36.38 3.76 2.31
N THR A 169 -36.46 3.57 0.99
CA THR A 169 -35.36 3.85 0.06
C THR A 169 -34.95 5.32 -0.01
N TYR A 170 -35.77 6.25 0.51
CA TYR A 170 -35.44 7.68 0.58
C TYR A 170 -34.56 8.07 1.78
N PHE A 171 -34.34 7.14 2.73
CA PHE A 171 -33.66 7.41 3.99
C PHE A 171 -32.31 6.71 4.06
N TYR A 172 -31.35 7.33 4.74
CA TYR A 172 -30.05 6.73 5.02
C TYR A 172 -30.17 5.78 6.21
N ASN A 173 -29.82 4.51 6.01
CA ASN A 173 -29.86 3.45 7.01
C ASN A 173 -31.20 3.33 7.79
N PRO A 174 -32.34 3.13 7.09
CA PRO A 174 -33.63 2.98 7.74
C PRO A 174 -33.68 1.68 8.56
N GLN A 175 -34.20 1.75 9.78
CA GLN A 175 -34.44 0.56 10.60
C GLN A 175 -35.81 -0.04 10.28
N PHE A 176 -35.93 -1.36 10.43
CA PHE A 176 -37.18 -2.07 10.14
C PHE A 176 -37.68 -2.83 11.37
N LEU A 177 -38.99 -2.81 11.58
CA LEU A 177 -39.66 -3.62 12.59
C LEU A 177 -40.86 -4.35 11.95
N GLU A 178 -40.72 -5.65 11.78
CA GLU A 178 -41.76 -6.50 11.21
C GLU A 178 -42.58 -7.18 12.30
N HIS A 179 -43.88 -7.33 12.06
CA HIS A 179 -44.78 -8.07 12.93
C HIS A 179 -45.79 -8.92 12.14
N GLU A 180 -46.19 -10.05 12.72
CA GLU A 180 -47.17 -11.01 12.17
C GLU A 180 -48.63 -10.47 12.09
N GLY A 181 -48.82 -9.16 12.16
CA GLY A 181 -50.14 -8.54 12.17
C GLY A 181 -50.52 -7.94 10.81
N GLY A 182 -51.80 -7.55 10.68
CA GLY A 182 -52.28 -6.74 9.56
C GLY A 182 -52.15 -5.23 9.81
N HIS A 183 -52.98 -4.41 9.15
CA HIS A 183 -52.94 -2.93 9.17
C HIS A 183 -53.28 -2.28 10.53
N HIS A 184 -52.35 -2.33 11.49
CA HIS A 184 -52.51 -1.72 12.79
C HIS A 184 -51.18 -1.37 13.45
N VAL A 185 -51.22 -0.63 14.55
CA VAL A 185 -50.02 -0.31 15.35
C VAL A 185 -49.72 -1.45 16.33
N PRO A 186 -48.55 -2.11 16.24
CA PRO A 186 -48.21 -3.19 17.16
C PRO A 186 -47.82 -2.64 18.53
N VAL A 187 -48.62 -2.92 19.55
CA VAL A 187 -48.43 -2.41 20.93
C VAL A 187 -48.02 -3.51 21.93
N GLN A 188 -47.62 -4.68 21.44
CA GLN A 188 -47.12 -5.77 22.30
C GLN A 188 -45.79 -5.36 22.96
N SER A 189 -45.51 -5.90 24.15
CA SER A 189 -44.35 -5.49 24.97
C SER A 189 -43.01 -5.49 24.20
N PRO A 190 -42.66 -6.53 23.42
CA PRO A 190 -41.40 -6.53 22.65
C PRO A 190 -41.33 -5.40 21.60
N ARG A 191 -42.47 -5.07 20.99
CA ARG A 191 -42.58 -4.03 19.94
C ARG A 191 -42.50 -2.65 20.56
N VAL A 192 -43.20 -2.44 21.68
CA VAL A 192 -43.09 -1.23 22.52
C VAL A 192 -41.65 -0.95 22.94
N THR A 193 -40.92 -1.99 23.37
CA THR A 193 -39.49 -1.86 23.71
C THR A 193 -38.65 -1.49 22.50
N ALA A 194 -38.92 -2.04 21.32
CA ALA A 194 -38.20 -1.70 20.10
C ALA A 194 -38.36 -0.22 19.71
N TYR A 195 -39.58 0.33 19.79
CA TYR A 195 -39.80 1.77 19.56
C TYR A 195 -39.00 2.64 20.53
N VAL A 196 -39.02 2.30 21.83
CA VAL A 196 -38.29 3.06 22.85
C VAL A 196 -36.79 3.03 22.60
N LYS A 197 -36.24 1.84 22.31
CA LYS A 197 -34.81 1.68 21.98
C LYS A 197 -34.43 2.51 20.75
N PHE A 198 -35.26 2.50 19.71
CA PHE A 198 -35.03 3.32 18.52
C PHE A 198 -35.03 4.82 18.86
N ILE A 199 -35.99 5.29 19.64
CA ILE A 199 -36.08 6.70 20.05
C ILE A 199 -34.83 7.09 20.85
N GLN A 200 -34.41 6.28 21.83
CA GLN A 200 -33.20 6.52 22.61
C GLN A 200 -31.96 6.56 21.72
N TYR A 201 -31.81 5.60 20.81
CA TYR A 201 -30.74 5.57 19.82
C TYR A 201 -30.72 6.85 18.97
N ALA A 202 -31.87 7.26 18.43
CA ALA A 202 -31.93 8.40 17.53
C ALA A 202 -31.62 9.72 18.24
N LEU A 203 -32.06 9.88 19.49
CA LEU A 203 -31.74 11.05 20.32
C LEU A 203 -30.26 11.06 20.74
N GLN A 204 -29.68 9.89 21.02
CA GLN A 204 -28.25 9.76 21.28
C GLN A 204 -27.44 10.17 20.04
N GLN A 205 -27.82 9.69 18.86
CA GLN A 205 -27.20 10.09 17.59
C GLN A 205 -27.34 11.60 17.33
N ALA A 206 -28.48 12.21 17.61
CA ALA A 206 -28.67 13.65 17.48
C ALA A 206 -27.82 14.44 18.49
N THR A 207 -27.64 13.92 19.71
CA THR A 207 -26.80 14.53 20.74
C THR A 207 -25.33 14.42 20.36
N THR A 208 -24.88 13.25 19.91
CA THR A 208 -23.52 13.05 19.37
C THR A 208 -23.30 13.93 18.15
N ARG A 209 -24.26 14.08 17.24
CA ARG A 209 -24.18 15.01 16.08
C ARG A 209 -24.13 16.48 16.51
N MET A 210 -24.84 16.87 17.56
CA MET A 210 -24.77 18.24 18.11
C MET A 210 -23.46 18.49 18.86
N GLU A 211 -22.95 17.51 19.60
CA GLU A 211 -21.66 17.57 20.31
C GLU A 211 -20.48 17.54 19.33
N THR A 212 -20.58 16.77 18.24
CA THR A 212 -19.63 16.84 17.12
C THR A 212 -19.79 18.15 16.39
N ASN A 213 -20.99 18.67 16.09
CA ASN A 213 -21.14 19.97 15.41
C ASN A 213 -20.71 21.18 16.27
N LEU A 214 -20.89 21.17 17.59
CA LEU A 214 -20.43 22.23 18.50
C LEU A 214 -18.91 22.19 18.75
N LYS A 215 -18.30 20.99 18.72
CA LYS A 215 -16.84 20.85 18.70
C LYS A 215 -16.27 21.14 17.30
N ASP A 216 -16.98 20.78 16.24
CA ASP A 216 -16.58 20.93 14.85
C ASP A 216 -16.72 22.38 14.36
N ASP A 217 -17.72 23.18 14.76
CA ASP A 217 -17.80 24.59 14.33
C ASP A 217 -16.68 25.44 14.96
N ALA A 218 -16.23 25.08 16.16
CA ALA A 218 -15.07 25.73 16.79
C ALA A 218 -13.73 25.26 16.19
N LEU A 219 -13.65 24.00 15.71
CA LEU A 219 -12.44 23.42 15.09
C LEU A 219 -12.36 23.62 13.56
N ARG A 220 -13.46 23.82 12.83
CA ARG A 220 -13.49 23.91 11.35
C ARG A 220 -13.06 25.27 10.81
N THR A 221 -13.04 26.32 11.63
CA THR A 221 -12.63 27.67 11.22
C THR A 221 -11.22 28.06 11.64
N SER A 222 -10.51 27.21 12.40
CA SER A 222 -9.10 27.45 12.71
C SER A 222 -8.22 26.96 11.56
N LEU A 223 -7.28 27.80 11.12
CA LEU A 223 -6.21 27.35 10.24
C LEU A 223 -5.40 26.24 10.94
N PRO A 224 -4.97 25.20 10.22
CA PRO A 224 -4.02 24.23 10.77
C PRO A 224 -2.74 24.94 11.21
N ASP A 225 -2.06 24.37 12.21
CA ASP A 225 -0.70 24.75 12.57
C ASP A 225 0.18 24.69 11.30
N PRO A 226 1.13 25.63 11.07
CA PRO A 226 2.03 25.58 9.92
C PRO A 226 2.63 24.21 9.59
N GLU A 227 3.00 23.42 10.60
CA GLU A 227 3.55 22.06 10.40
C GLU A 227 2.49 21.10 9.87
N ILE A 228 1.28 21.11 10.45
CA ILE A 228 0.15 20.28 10.00
C ILE A 228 -0.32 20.72 8.61
N ALA A 229 -0.31 22.03 8.36
CA ALA A 229 -0.67 22.62 7.08
C ALA A 229 0.29 22.18 5.96
N GLU A 230 1.57 22.03 6.27
CA GLU A 230 2.59 21.49 5.37
C GLU A 230 2.36 20.00 5.09
N MET A 231 2.12 19.19 6.14
CA MET A 231 1.79 17.76 5.99
C MET A 231 0.55 17.54 5.10
N GLN A 232 -0.50 18.35 5.28
CA GLN A 232 -1.71 18.28 4.47
C GLN A 232 -1.47 18.69 3.01
N ARG A 233 -0.60 19.67 2.76
CA ARG A 233 -0.24 20.07 1.38
C ARG A 233 0.61 19.00 0.70
N ASP A 234 1.58 18.44 1.41
CA ASP A 234 2.43 17.37 0.90
C ASP A 234 1.62 16.13 0.52
N GLU A 235 0.66 15.72 1.36
CA GLU A 235 -0.25 14.62 1.03
C GLU A 235 -1.15 14.98 -0.17
N LEU A 236 -1.67 16.20 -0.25
CA LEU A 236 -2.50 16.65 -1.37
C LEU A 236 -1.74 16.66 -2.71
N GLU A 237 -0.51 17.19 -2.72
CA GLU A 237 0.35 17.23 -3.90
C GLU A 237 0.74 15.82 -4.35
N ALA A 238 1.04 14.93 -3.39
CA ALA A 238 1.30 13.52 -3.68
C ALA A 238 0.09 12.86 -4.34
N LEU A 239 -1.11 13.04 -3.80
CA LEU A 239 -2.34 12.46 -4.35
C LEU A 239 -2.67 13.00 -5.75
N GLN A 240 -2.46 14.29 -5.99
CA GLN A 240 -2.61 14.90 -7.32
C GLN A 240 -1.62 14.32 -8.34
N ALA A 241 -0.38 14.07 -7.92
CA ALA A 241 0.64 13.47 -8.78
C ALA A 241 0.35 11.99 -9.08
N ILE A 242 -0.23 11.25 -8.13
CA ILE A 242 -0.58 9.83 -8.27
C ILE A 242 -1.83 9.65 -9.14
N PHE A 243 -2.82 10.53 -9.00
CA PHE A 243 -4.13 10.45 -9.66
C PHE A 243 -4.39 11.69 -10.56
N PRO A 244 -3.55 11.95 -11.57
CA PRO A 244 -3.60 13.22 -12.33
C PRO A 244 -4.92 13.42 -13.10
N GLU A 245 -5.59 12.33 -13.48
CA GLU A 245 -6.85 12.37 -14.25
C GLU A 245 -8.07 12.11 -13.37
N GLU A 246 -7.89 11.45 -12.22
CA GLU A 246 -8.97 11.04 -11.31
C GLU A 246 -9.16 11.98 -10.11
N PHE A 247 -8.17 12.83 -9.81
CA PHE A 247 -8.19 13.75 -8.68
C PHE A 247 -8.93 15.04 -9.03
N ILE A 248 -9.91 15.41 -8.21
CA ILE A 248 -10.74 16.60 -8.41
C ILE A 248 -10.83 17.41 -7.12
N ILE A 249 -10.52 18.70 -7.19
CA ILE A 249 -10.90 19.68 -6.15
C ILE A 249 -12.21 20.34 -6.61
N PRO A 250 -13.34 20.15 -5.90
CA PRO A 250 -14.65 20.66 -6.33
C PRO A 250 -14.71 22.16 -6.63
N ASN A 251 -13.84 22.97 -6.01
CA ASN A 251 -13.76 24.43 -6.18
C ASN A 251 -12.50 24.93 -6.93
N GLY A 252 -11.68 24.03 -7.49
CA GLY A 252 -10.49 24.35 -8.29
C GLY A 252 -9.25 24.83 -7.52
N ASN A 253 -9.41 25.40 -6.32
CA ASN A 253 -8.30 25.77 -5.43
C ASN A 253 -8.50 25.14 -4.04
N PRO A 254 -7.46 24.54 -3.41
CA PRO A 254 -7.56 24.01 -2.06
C PRO A 254 -7.73 25.16 -1.05
N GLN A 255 -8.84 25.15 -0.31
CA GLN A 255 -9.10 26.05 0.82
C GLN A 255 -9.30 25.21 2.07
N TYR A 256 -8.87 25.68 3.24
CA TYR A 256 -9.06 24.93 4.48
C TYR A 256 -10.53 24.99 4.95
N PRO A 257 -11.10 23.86 5.41
CA PRO A 257 -10.53 22.50 5.36
C PRO A 257 -10.48 21.96 3.92
N ILE A 258 -9.35 21.34 3.55
CA ILE A 258 -9.11 20.93 2.15
C ILE A 258 -10.01 19.73 1.83
N THR A 259 -10.92 19.89 0.85
CA THR A 259 -11.78 18.83 0.34
C THR A 259 -11.44 18.49 -1.11
N PHE A 260 -11.32 17.19 -1.40
CA PHE A 260 -11.05 16.68 -2.74
C PHE A 260 -11.67 15.30 -2.96
N GLN A 261 -11.73 14.88 -4.21
CA GLN A 261 -12.33 13.63 -4.65
C GLN A 261 -11.34 12.86 -5.51
N ILE A 262 -11.31 11.53 -5.40
CA ILE A 262 -10.53 10.62 -6.24
C ILE A 262 -11.49 9.62 -6.87
N ALA A 263 -11.65 9.70 -8.18
CA ALA A 263 -12.45 8.73 -8.93
C ALA A 263 -11.73 7.37 -9.00
N LEU A 264 -12.48 6.27 -8.85
CA LEU A 264 -11.94 4.92 -9.00
C LEU A 264 -12.22 4.40 -10.42
N PRO A 265 -11.19 4.23 -11.27
CA PRO A 265 -11.38 3.73 -12.61
C PRO A 265 -11.69 2.24 -12.57
N LYS A 266 -12.73 1.83 -13.32
CA LYS A 266 -13.10 0.43 -13.48
C LYS A 266 -11.98 -0.36 -14.19
N THR A 267 -11.57 -1.48 -13.62
CA THR A 267 -10.58 -2.40 -14.20
C THR A 267 -11.25 -3.62 -14.86
N GLU A 268 -10.48 -4.37 -15.67
CA GLU A 268 -10.97 -5.63 -16.28
C GLU A 268 -11.05 -6.79 -15.27
N GLU A 269 -10.43 -6.63 -14.11
CA GLU A 269 -10.40 -7.61 -13.02
C GLU A 269 -11.44 -7.26 -11.93
N GLY A 270 -12.08 -8.29 -11.36
CA GLY A 270 -13.02 -8.16 -10.24
C GLY A 270 -14.45 -7.73 -10.62
N TRP A 271 -15.24 -7.42 -9.58
CA TRP A 271 -16.63 -6.98 -9.71
C TRP A 271 -16.71 -5.48 -9.49
N TRP A 272 -17.18 -4.75 -10.50
CA TRP A 272 -17.38 -3.30 -10.44
C TRP A 272 -18.84 -2.94 -10.67
N PRO A 273 -19.39 -1.98 -9.91
CA PRO A 273 -20.73 -1.50 -10.12
C PRO A 273 -20.83 -0.72 -11.45
N PRO A 274 -22.04 -0.60 -12.04
CA PRO A 274 -22.24 -0.06 -13.37
C PRO A 274 -21.92 1.44 -13.52
N HIS A 275 -22.03 2.21 -12.44
CA HIS A 275 -21.68 3.63 -12.41
C HIS A 275 -20.39 3.89 -11.63
N PRO A 276 -19.59 4.89 -12.03
CA PRO A 276 -18.35 5.24 -11.35
C PRO A 276 -18.55 5.55 -9.87
N ILE A 277 -17.54 5.22 -9.08
CA ILE A 277 -17.44 5.54 -7.65
C ILE A 277 -16.26 6.48 -7.47
N ALA A 278 -16.46 7.52 -6.68
CA ALA A 278 -15.40 8.42 -6.23
C ALA A 278 -15.33 8.42 -4.71
N LEU A 279 -14.12 8.54 -4.18
CA LEU A 279 -13.84 8.70 -2.76
C LEU A 279 -13.64 10.18 -2.48
N GLU A 280 -14.39 10.72 -1.54
CA GLU A 280 -14.25 12.12 -1.10
C GLU A 280 -13.57 12.16 0.26
N PHE A 281 -12.55 13.02 0.37
CA PHE A 281 -11.80 13.26 1.57
C PHE A 281 -11.86 14.73 1.94
N THR A 282 -11.97 15.02 3.23
CA THR A 282 -11.77 16.37 3.77
C THR A 282 -10.74 16.30 4.89
N PHE A 283 -9.76 17.21 4.88
CA PHE A 283 -8.71 17.33 5.91
C PHE A 283 -9.14 18.32 7.01
N PRO A 284 -9.46 17.84 8.22
CA PRO A 284 -9.62 18.71 9.39
C PRO A 284 -8.29 19.39 9.76
N PRO A 285 -8.28 20.54 10.46
CA PRO A 285 -7.05 21.25 10.79
C PRO A 285 -6.03 20.51 11.68
N GLN A 286 -6.44 19.41 12.32
CA GLN A 286 -5.59 18.57 13.18
C GLN A 286 -5.27 17.21 12.52
N TYR A 287 -5.63 17.02 11.25
CA TYR A 287 -5.23 15.84 10.49
C TYR A 287 -3.83 16.03 9.91
N PRO A 288 -2.92 15.05 9.98
CA PRO A 288 -3.15 13.66 10.39
C PRO A 288 -2.83 13.33 11.85
N THR A 289 -2.36 14.29 12.64
CA THR A 289 -1.74 14.04 13.95
C THR A 289 -2.74 13.66 15.05
N GLU A 290 -3.89 14.34 15.14
CA GLU A 290 -4.86 14.14 16.24
C GLU A 290 -6.21 13.58 15.77
N CYS A 291 -6.47 13.59 14.47
CA CYS A 291 -7.74 13.13 13.91
C CYS A 291 -7.55 12.51 12.53
N ARG A 292 -8.61 11.90 12.01
CA ARG A 292 -8.65 11.20 10.71
C ARG A 292 -9.29 12.08 9.65
N PRO A 293 -9.06 11.82 8.35
CA PRO A 293 -9.75 12.58 7.33
C PRO A 293 -11.23 12.19 7.35
N ILE A 294 -12.09 13.15 7.01
CA ILE A 294 -13.51 12.86 6.85
C ILE A 294 -13.67 12.20 5.49
N MET A 295 -14.25 10.99 5.47
CA MET A 295 -14.32 10.14 4.28
C MET A 295 -15.77 9.93 3.85
N ASN A 296 -16.02 10.02 2.56
CA ASN A 296 -17.31 9.74 1.95
C ASN A 296 -17.14 8.94 0.65
N LEU A 297 -18.18 8.19 0.28
CA LEU A 297 -18.31 7.51 -1.00
C LEU A 297 -19.36 8.21 -1.87
N ILE A 298 -18.93 8.72 -3.02
CA ILE A 298 -19.77 9.39 -4.01
C ILE A 298 -20.02 8.42 -5.16
N HIS A 299 -21.28 8.12 -5.45
CA HIS A 299 -21.65 7.26 -6.57
C HIS A 299 -23.09 7.48 -7.00
N ASN A 300 -23.38 7.07 -8.24
CA ASN A 300 -24.73 7.14 -8.81
C ASN A 300 -25.42 5.77 -8.89
N ASN A 301 -24.77 4.71 -8.39
CA ASN A 301 -25.33 3.35 -8.33
C ASN A 301 -26.53 3.27 -7.39
N ASN A 302 -27.59 2.57 -7.79
CA ASN A 302 -28.73 2.28 -6.93
C ASN A 302 -28.46 1.05 -6.02
N VAL A 303 -29.35 0.77 -5.06
CA VAL A 303 -29.14 -0.28 -4.04
C VAL A 303 -29.02 -1.70 -4.63
N MET A 304 -29.57 -1.95 -5.82
CA MET A 304 -29.44 -3.24 -6.51
C MET A 304 -28.10 -3.38 -7.24
N GLU A 305 -27.48 -2.25 -7.60
CA GLU A 305 -26.21 -2.16 -8.32
C GLU A 305 -25.00 -2.04 -7.38
N PHE A 306 -25.19 -1.35 -6.26
CA PHE A 306 -24.23 -1.21 -5.17
C PHE A 306 -25.00 -1.07 -3.85
N SER A 307 -25.10 -2.18 -3.12
CA SER A 307 -25.93 -2.31 -1.92
C SER A 307 -25.38 -1.54 -0.72
N SER A 308 -26.23 -1.28 0.27
CA SER A 308 -25.81 -0.66 1.53
C SER A 308 -24.76 -1.49 2.28
N ILE A 309 -24.78 -2.82 2.16
CA ILE A 309 -23.78 -3.71 2.75
C ILE A 309 -22.43 -3.56 2.05
N GLN A 310 -22.42 -3.47 0.72
CA GLN A 310 -21.21 -3.25 -0.07
C GLN A 310 -20.62 -1.86 0.19
N LYS A 311 -21.46 -0.82 0.29
CA LYS A 311 -21.05 0.53 0.70
C LYS A 311 -20.46 0.53 2.11
N GLU A 312 -21.12 -0.12 3.06
CA GLU A 312 -20.65 -0.22 4.45
C GLU A 312 -19.30 -0.95 4.52
N ARG A 313 -19.11 -2.02 3.73
CA ARG A 313 -17.81 -2.71 3.63
C ARG A 313 -16.70 -1.79 3.10
N CYS A 314 -17.00 -0.97 2.09
CA CYS A 314 -16.04 0.01 1.58
C CYS A 314 -15.71 1.08 2.63
N MET A 315 -16.70 1.59 3.36
CA MET A 315 -16.49 2.52 4.48
C MET A 315 -15.68 1.89 5.61
N GLN A 316 -15.98 0.63 5.98
CA GLN A 316 -15.25 -0.12 7.00
C GLN A 316 -13.79 -0.36 6.60
N ALA A 317 -13.54 -0.69 5.33
CA ALA A 317 -12.19 -0.85 4.82
C ALA A 317 -11.40 0.46 4.86
N MET A 318 -12.01 1.59 4.50
CA MET A 318 -11.38 2.91 4.65
C MET A 318 -11.13 3.25 6.13
N HIS A 319 -12.11 3.04 7.01
CA HIS A 319 -11.92 3.30 8.44
C HIS A 319 -10.83 2.42 9.07
N HIS A 320 -10.74 1.16 8.65
CA HIS A 320 -9.70 0.24 9.11
C HIS A 320 -8.32 0.64 8.58
N ALA A 321 -8.21 0.98 7.29
CA ALA A 321 -6.96 1.47 6.71
C ALA A 321 -6.46 2.74 7.42
N CYS A 322 -7.37 3.68 7.68
CA CYS A 322 -7.06 4.93 8.38
C CYS A 322 -6.80 4.72 9.91
N GLN A 323 -7.16 3.56 10.51
CA GLN A 323 -6.79 3.20 11.89
C GLN A 323 -5.35 2.70 12.01
N LEU A 324 -4.86 1.99 11.00
CA LEU A 324 -3.51 1.43 10.99
C LEU A 324 -2.43 2.51 10.83
N GLU A 325 -2.82 3.72 10.45
CA GLU A 325 -1.96 4.86 10.16
C GLU A 325 -2.30 6.08 11.04
N GLU A 326 -2.76 5.83 12.27
CA GLU A 326 -3.10 6.89 13.22
C GLU A 326 -1.89 7.81 13.49
N GLY A 327 -2.05 9.12 13.29
CA GLY A 327 -0.98 10.11 13.38
C GLY A 327 -0.24 10.39 12.06
N MET A 328 -0.56 9.70 10.96
CA MET A 328 0.11 9.84 9.65
C MET A 328 -0.88 10.06 8.48
N PRO A 329 -0.42 10.70 7.37
CA PRO A 329 -1.14 10.73 6.09
C PRO A 329 -1.63 9.34 5.68
N CYS A 330 -2.91 9.19 5.31
CA CYS A 330 -3.56 7.87 5.19
C CYS A 330 -4.59 7.74 4.06
N VAL A 331 -4.80 8.80 3.27
CA VAL A 331 -5.78 8.78 2.18
C VAL A 331 -5.45 7.72 1.13
N MET A 332 -4.17 7.52 0.84
CA MET A 332 -3.71 6.48 -0.09
C MET A 332 -4.14 5.08 0.34
N SER A 333 -3.93 4.73 1.60
CA SER A 333 -4.34 3.45 2.17
C SER A 333 -5.84 3.26 2.10
N CYS A 334 -6.60 4.33 2.33
CA CYS A 334 -8.05 4.32 2.25
C CYS A 334 -8.53 4.16 0.78
N VAL A 335 -7.87 4.76 -0.22
CA VAL A 335 -8.15 4.56 -1.66
C VAL A 335 -7.90 3.12 -2.11
N TYR A 336 -6.76 2.55 -1.75
CA TYR A 336 -6.38 1.21 -2.18
C TYR A 336 -7.15 0.10 -1.47
N ALA A 337 -7.55 0.29 -0.21
CA ALA A 337 -8.39 -0.66 0.50
C ALA A 337 -9.74 -0.86 -0.21
N VAL A 338 -10.34 0.24 -0.72
CA VAL A 338 -11.57 0.17 -1.49
C VAL A 338 -11.35 -0.46 -2.87
N LYS A 339 -10.25 -0.11 -3.55
CA LYS A 339 -9.92 -0.68 -4.87
C LYS A 339 -9.76 -2.21 -4.81
N GLU A 340 -9.05 -2.72 -3.79
CA GLU A 340 -8.86 -4.16 -3.59
C GLU A 340 -10.17 -4.90 -3.35
N LEU A 341 -11.11 -4.31 -2.60
CA LEU A 341 -12.44 -4.90 -2.40
C LEU A 341 -13.23 -5.08 -3.71
N PHE A 342 -13.08 -4.16 -4.67
CA PHE A 342 -13.68 -4.30 -6.00
C PHE A 342 -12.97 -5.37 -6.84
N GLU A 343 -11.65 -5.48 -6.73
CA GLU A 343 -10.83 -6.42 -7.48
C GLU A 343 -10.91 -7.87 -6.95
N SER A 344 -11.15 -8.08 -5.64
CA SER A 344 -11.08 -9.38 -4.96
C SER A 344 -12.34 -10.26 -5.06
N ASN A 345 -13.39 -9.83 -5.78
CA ASN A 345 -14.73 -10.46 -5.82
C ASN A 345 -15.44 -10.60 -4.45
N GLU A 346 -14.85 -10.11 -3.36
CA GLU A 346 -15.44 -10.19 -2.01
C GLU A 346 -16.73 -9.39 -1.87
N LEU A 347 -16.83 -8.27 -2.61
CA LEU A 347 -18.05 -7.48 -2.69
C LEU A 347 -19.16 -8.19 -3.48
N ALA A 348 -18.82 -9.04 -4.45
CA ALA A 348 -19.80 -9.80 -5.24
C ALA A 348 -20.46 -10.93 -4.43
N ALA A 349 -19.73 -11.52 -3.47
CA ALA A 349 -20.20 -12.59 -2.60
C ALA A 349 -20.94 -12.10 -1.33
N ALA A 350 -21.03 -10.79 -1.12
CA ALA A 350 -21.59 -10.18 0.09
C ALA A 350 -23.13 -10.26 0.12
N THR A 351 -23.69 -11.43 0.48
CA THR A 351 -25.16 -11.62 0.64
C THR A 351 -25.65 -11.69 2.09
N HIS A 352 -24.75 -11.78 3.09
CA HIS A 352 -25.12 -11.76 4.51
C HIS A 352 -24.09 -11.02 5.39
N PRO A 353 -24.51 -10.43 6.54
CA PRO A 353 -23.59 -9.86 7.52
C PRO A 353 -22.80 -10.99 8.22
N ILE A 354 -21.47 -10.84 8.30
CA ILE A 354 -20.62 -11.70 9.14
C ILE A 354 -20.75 -11.21 10.59
N ALA A 355 -20.93 -12.14 11.52
CA ALA A 355 -20.97 -11.86 12.95
C ALA A 355 -19.60 -11.34 13.43
N ILE A 356 -19.64 -10.36 14.33
CA ILE A 356 -18.48 -9.87 15.07
C ILE A 356 -17.97 -11.03 15.94
N ASP A 357 -16.74 -11.48 15.68
CA ASP A 357 -16.07 -12.49 16.49
C ASP A 357 -15.44 -11.81 17.72
N ASP A 358 -16.23 -11.68 18.78
CA ASP A 358 -15.76 -11.43 20.14
C ASP A 358 -15.41 -12.77 20.81
N THR A 359 -14.31 -13.42 20.42
CA THR A 359 -13.71 -14.51 21.20
C THR A 359 -12.19 -14.45 21.28
N ALA A 360 -11.68 -13.38 21.91
CA ALA A 360 -10.43 -13.46 22.66
C ALA A 360 -10.72 -14.06 24.04
N ASN A 361 -10.74 -15.39 24.14
CA ASN A 361 -10.21 -16.13 25.29
C ASN A 361 -10.50 -17.63 25.17
N ASP A 362 -9.44 -18.40 25.42
CA ASP A 362 -9.44 -19.74 26.01
C ASP A 362 -9.78 -20.91 25.08
N HIS A 363 -8.76 -21.57 24.53
CA HIS A 363 -8.83 -23.01 24.26
C HIS A 363 -7.48 -23.69 24.54
N GLN A 364 -7.40 -24.21 25.76
CA GLN A 364 -6.60 -25.37 26.13
C GLN A 364 -7.00 -26.60 25.28
N HIS A 365 -6.03 -27.51 25.16
CA HIS A 365 -6.14 -28.88 24.65
C HIS A 365 -7.53 -29.53 24.77
N ASP A 366 -7.99 -30.16 23.69
CA ASP A 366 -8.20 -31.61 23.76
C ASP A 366 -8.28 -32.26 22.36
N GLU A 367 -7.56 -33.38 22.24
CA GLU A 367 -7.71 -34.35 21.17
C GLU A 367 -9.05 -35.06 21.32
N THR A 368 -9.78 -35.32 20.23
CA THR A 368 -10.50 -36.59 20.06
C THR A 368 -10.93 -36.81 18.62
N HIS A 369 -10.58 -38.02 18.16
CA HIS A 369 -10.94 -38.73 16.94
C HIS A 369 -12.29 -38.39 16.28
N ILE A 370 -12.24 -38.19 14.96
CA ILE A 370 -13.29 -38.64 14.03
C ILE A 370 -12.60 -39.45 12.93
N GLU A 371 -12.74 -40.77 12.99
CA GLU A 371 -12.46 -41.68 11.88
C GLU A 371 -13.49 -41.46 10.77
N GLY A 372 -13.00 -41.10 9.59
CA GLY A 372 -13.77 -40.96 8.37
C GLY A 372 -12.83 -41.08 7.17
N ASN A 373 -12.93 -42.22 6.49
CA ASN A 373 -11.96 -42.76 5.54
C ASN A 373 -11.88 -41.95 4.22
N THR A 374 -10.89 -41.07 4.10
CA THR A 374 -10.28 -40.65 2.82
C THR A 374 -8.78 -40.50 3.08
N ALA A 375 -7.95 -41.35 2.48
CA ALA A 375 -6.50 -41.21 2.52
C ALA A 375 -6.07 -39.94 1.75
N ASN A 376 -6.10 -38.79 2.42
CA ASN A 376 -5.52 -37.56 1.91
C ASN A 376 -3.99 -37.66 2.04
N VAL A 377 -3.30 -37.56 0.91
CA VAL A 377 -1.84 -37.59 0.82
C VAL A 377 -1.29 -36.24 1.29
N PHE A 378 -1.13 -36.07 2.60
CA PHE A 378 -0.47 -34.91 3.20
C PHE A 378 1.01 -35.22 3.45
N LEU A 379 1.87 -34.20 3.28
CA LEU A 379 3.26 -34.24 3.74
C LEU A 379 3.26 -34.48 5.26
N SER A 380 4.02 -35.47 5.75
CA SER A 380 4.03 -35.79 7.18
C SER A 380 4.62 -34.63 7.99
N ALA A 381 3.98 -34.28 9.10
CA ALA A 381 4.50 -33.26 10.00
C ALA A 381 5.71 -33.79 10.79
N CYS A 382 6.70 -32.93 11.03
CA CYS A 382 7.83 -33.22 11.91
C CYS A 382 7.79 -32.35 13.19
N SER A 383 8.64 -32.66 14.17
CA SER A 383 8.79 -31.82 15.37
C SER A 383 9.39 -30.44 15.04
N ALA A 384 9.20 -29.47 15.94
CA ALA A 384 9.75 -28.13 15.77
C ALA A 384 11.29 -28.13 15.78
N GLU A 385 11.90 -28.97 16.61
CA GLU A 385 13.35 -29.13 16.70
C GLU A 385 13.92 -29.69 15.40
N ARG A 386 13.26 -30.71 14.83
CA ARG A 386 13.65 -31.27 13.53
C ARG A 386 13.53 -30.23 12.42
N LYS A 387 12.46 -29.43 12.42
CA LYS A 387 12.27 -28.37 11.44
C LYS A 387 13.38 -27.32 11.52
N GLN A 388 13.75 -26.88 12.72
CA GLN A 388 14.84 -25.92 12.90
C GLN A 388 16.19 -26.50 12.44
N ALA A 389 16.51 -27.74 12.84
CA ALA A 389 17.72 -28.42 12.38
C ALA A 389 17.78 -28.52 10.84
N CYS A 390 16.66 -28.84 10.19
CA CYS A 390 16.57 -28.87 8.72
C CYS A 390 16.81 -27.49 8.08
N ILE A 391 16.35 -26.40 8.71
CA ILE A 391 16.57 -25.04 8.23
C ILE A 391 18.06 -24.68 8.30
N ASP A 392 18.71 -25.02 9.42
CA ASP A 392 20.14 -24.75 9.66
C ASP A 392 21.02 -25.57 8.71
N GLU A 393 20.73 -26.87 8.53
CA GLU A 393 21.38 -27.73 7.53
C GLU A 393 21.21 -27.18 6.11
N GLY A 394 20.02 -26.64 5.78
CA GLY A 394 19.77 -26.00 4.51
C GLY A 394 20.70 -24.79 4.27
N LEU A 395 21.02 -24.04 5.32
CA LEU A 395 21.92 -22.89 5.23
C LEU A 395 23.37 -23.33 4.94
N GLU A 396 23.85 -24.36 5.65
CA GLU A 396 25.18 -24.95 5.40
C GLU A 396 25.32 -25.45 3.95
N ILE A 397 24.25 -26.09 3.44
CA ILE A 397 24.18 -26.54 2.04
C ILE A 397 24.29 -25.34 1.09
N ALA A 398 23.58 -24.25 1.36
CA ALA A 398 23.64 -23.05 0.52
C ALA A 398 25.04 -22.45 0.44
N GLU A 399 25.75 -22.37 1.58
CA GLU A 399 27.13 -21.87 1.63
C GLU A 399 28.06 -22.72 0.78
N LYS A 400 27.93 -24.05 0.85
CA LYS A 400 28.72 -24.97 0.03
C LYS A 400 28.44 -24.80 -1.47
N VAL A 401 27.17 -24.62 -1.86
CA VAL A 401 26.79 -24.32 -3.25
C VAL A 401 27.43 -23.02 -3.74
N LEU A 402 27.40 -21.96 -2.92
CA LEU A 402 27.99 -20.66 -3.25
C LEU A 402 29.53 -20.76 -3.38
N GLN A 403 30.19 -21.50 -2.50
CA GLN A 403 31.65 -21.75 -2.57
C GLN A 403 32.04 -22.52 -3.84
N ASN A 404 31.29 -23.57 -4.19
CA ASN A 404 31.51 -24.33 -5.41
C ASN A 404 31.32 -23.45 -6.66
N ALA A 405 30.27 -22.63 -6.68
CA ALA A 405 30.02 -21.68 -7.77
C ALA A 405 31.13 -20.62 -7.90
N ALA A 406 31.72 -20.16 -6.80
CA ALA A 406 32.86 -19.25 -6.80
C ALA A 406 34.15 -19.90 -7.35
N ASN A 407 34.28 -21.21 -7.25
CA ASN A 407 35.41 -21.97 -7.81
C ASN A 407 35.19 -22.36 -9.29
N ASP A 408 33.94 -22.50 -9.72
CA ASP A 408 33.54 -22.94 -11.07
C ASP A 408 33.25 -21.79 -12.07
N ILE A 409 33.72 -20.56 -11.79
CA ILE A 409 33.44 -19.31 -12.54
C ILE A 409 33.67 -19.42 -14.07
N ASP A 410 34.35 -20.45 -14.56
CA ASP A 410 34.66 -20.63 -15.99
C ASP A 410 33.79 -21.62 -16.79
N SER A 411 32.88 -22.42 -16.22
CA SER A 411 32.38 -23.59 -16.99
C SER A 411 30.88 -23.88 -17.12
N ASN A 412 29.95 -23.36 -16.30
CA ASN A 412 28.57 -23.87 -16.41
C ASN A 412 27.44 -22.96 -15.88
N MET A 413 27.18 -21.81 -16.52
CA MET A 413 25.93 -21.08 -16.31
C MET A 413 25.11 -20.95 -17.61
N GLY A 414 23.80 -21.21 -17.49
CA GLY A 414 22.88 -21.49 -18.59
C GLY A 414 22.66 -20.36 -19.62
N LYS A 415 22.10 -20.75 -20.76
CA LYS A 415 22.01 -20.02 -22.05
C LYS A 415 21.03 -18.83 -22.12
N LYS A 416 20.85 -18.03 -21.05
CA LYS A 416 20.00 -16.82 -21.09
C LYS A 416 20.72 -15.61 -20.50
N GLY A 417 21.83 -15.20 -21.13
CA GLY A 417 22.51 -13.93 -20.87
C GLY A 417 21.71 -12.73 -21.38
N GLY A 418 22.13 -11.51 -21.02
CA GLY A 418 21.47 -10.28 -21.47
C GLY A 418 21.67 -9.08 -20.53
N GLN A 419 20.98 -7.98 -20.84
CA GLN A 419 21.06 -6.74 -20.07
C GLN A 419 20.67 -6.99 -18.62
N TYR A 420 21.50 -6.55 -17.68
CA TYR A 420 21.28 -6.75 -16.26
C TYR A 420 20.73 -5.49 -15.64
N ARG A 421 19.42 -5.51 -15.36
CA ARG A 421 18.82 -4.53 -14.47
C ARG A 421 19.05 -5.03 -13.05
N LEU A 422 20.19 -4.62 -12.47
CA LEU A 422 20.56 -5.00 -11.11
C LEU A 422 19.55 -4.37 -10.14
N THR A 423 18.81 -5.22 -9.43
CA THR A 423 17.76 -4.83 -8.49
C THR A 423 18.14 -5.25 -7.08
N LEU A 424 18.14 -4.31 -6.14
CA LEU A 424 18.34 -4.53 -4.71
C LEU A 424 17.00 -4.33 -4.00
N GLY A 425 16.58 -5.28 -3.17
CA GLY A 425 15.33 -5.22 -2.42
C GLY A 425 15.56 -4.84 -0.96
N LEU A 426 14.91 -3.78 -0.45
CA LEU A 426 14.93 -3.43 0.96
C LEU A 426 13.86 -4.23 1.71
N VAL A 427 14.26 -4.84 2.82
CA VAL A 427 13.38 -5.58 3.73
C VAL A 427 13.64 -5.20 5.18
N GLY A 428 12.67 -5.44 6.06
CA GLY A 428 12.77 -5.15 7.49
C GLY A 428 11.43 -4.69 8.08
N LYS A 429 11.33 -4.71 9.42
CA LYS A 429 10.12 -4.32 10.15
C LYS A 429 9.68 -2.87 9.88
N PRO A 430 8.41 -2.50 10.16
CA PRO A 430 8.00 -1.10 10.14
C PRO A 430 8.91 -0.29 11.08
N SER A 431 9.17 0.99 10.75
CA SER A 431 10.02 1.88 11.57
C SER A 431 11.52 1.52 11.71
N ALA A 432 12.02 0.47 11.03
CA ALA A 432 13.45 0.19 10.94
C ALA A 432 14.24 1.26 10.16
N GLY A 433 13.56 2.13 9.40
CA GLY A 433 14.16 3.21 8.61
C GLY A 433 14.37 2.89 7.12
N LYS A 434 13.63 1.93 6.56
CA LYS A 434 13.69 1.53 5.14
C LYS A 434 13.47 2.69 4.17
N SER A 435 12.38 3.44 4.35
CA SER A 435 12.04 4.56 3.47
C SER A 435 13.04 5.72 3.62
N THR A 436 13.60 5.93 4.80
CA THR A 436 14.70 6.88 5.02
C THR A 436 15.97 6.46 4.26
N PHE A 437 16.35 5.17 4.33
CA PHE A 437 17.46 4.61 3.56
C PHE A 437 17.22 4.77 2.05
N PHE A 438 16.02 4.44 1.59
CA PHE A 438 15.61 4.58 0.19
C PHE A 438 15.70 6.03 -0.30
N ASN A 439 15.21 6.99 0.50
CA ASN A 439 15.27 8.41 0.20
C ASN A 439 16.70 8.92 0.16
N ALA A 440 17.55 8.52 1.12
CA ALA A 440 18.97 8.84 1.10
C ALA A 440 19.64 8.31 -0.18
N ALA A 441 19.49 7.01 -0.47
CA ALA A 441 20.09 6.35 -1.62
C ALA A 441 19.64 6.90 -2.99
N THR A 442 18.38 7.33 -3.10
CA THR A 442 17.79 7.79 -4.38
C THR A 442 17.86 9.32 -4.55
N GLY A 443 18.16 10.09 -3.50
CA GLY A 443 18.06 11.56 -3.50
C GLY A 443 18.82 12.25 -4.64
N PHE A 444 20.04 11.81 -4.94
CA PHE A 444 20.84 12.37 -6.04
C PHE A 444 20.37 11.97 -7.45
N ALA A 445 19.65 10.86 -7.60
CA ALA A 445 19.14 10.41 -8.90
C ALA A 445 17.86 11.16 -9.31
N ARG A 446 17.10 11.70 -8.34
CA ARG A 446 15.82 12.42 -8.54
C ARG A 446 15.94 13.72 -9.34
N GLN A 447 17.14 14.33 -9.44
CA GLN A 447 17.32 15.61 -10.14
C GLN A 447 17.55 15.50 -11.66
N ARG A 448 17.49 14.28 -12.23
CA ARG A 448 17.51 14.09 -13.68
C ARG A 448 16.19 14.59 -14.26
N GLY A 449 16.18 15.83 -14.75
CA GLY A 449 15.00 16.57 -15.19
C GLY A 449 13.92 15.72 -15.87
N ASP A 450 12.72 15.79 -15.31
CA ASP A 450 11.47 15.23 -15.82
C ASP A 450 10.97 15.96 -17.09
N LYS A 451 11.82 16.00 -18.12
CA LYS A 451 11.40 16.32 -19.49
C LYS A 451 12.09 15.41 -20.49
N GLU A 452 11.26 14.56 -21.09
CA GLU A 452 11.41 13.90 -22.39
C GLU A 452 12.48 12.80 -22.53
N SER A 453 12.00 11.56 -22.44
CA SER A 453 12.39 10.38 -23.23
C SER A 453 13.80 10.36 -23.84
N SER A 454 14.73 9.56 -23.27
CA SER A 454 15.67 8.70 -24.03
C SER A 454 16.75 8.01 -23.17
N LEU A 455 16.32 7.21 -22.19
CA LEU A 455 16.93 5.90 -21.94
C LEU A 455 15.77 4.96 -21.57
N GLY A 456 15.33 4.19 -22.57
CA GLY A 456 14.06 3.47 -22.53
C GLY A 456 13.94 2.50 -21.35
N GLY A 457 13.06 2.83 -20.41
CA GLY A 457 12.48 1.90 -19.44
C GLY A 457 12.36 2.45 -18.02
N ALA A 458 11.17 2.96 -17.69
CA ALA A 458 10.64 3.33 -16.37
C ALA A 458 11.19 4.61 -15.73
N THR A 459 10.61 5.74 -16.15
CA THR A 459 10.27 6.86 -15.27
C THR A 459 9.31 6.36 -14.19
N MET A 460 9.76 6.30 -12.95
CA MET A 460 8.90 6.49 -11.78
C MET A 460 9.70 7.32 -10.79
N ALA A 461 9.25 8.54 -10.57
CA ALA A 461 9.72 9.35 -9.46
C ALA A 461 9.37 8.60 -8.17
N PRO A 462 10.28 8.51 -7.20
CA PRO A 462 9.96 7.93 -5.90
C PRO A 462 8.95 8.82 -5.17
N HIS A 463 7.75 8.30 -4.91
CA HIS A 463 6.79 8.94 -4.02
C HIS A 463 7.26 8.74 -2.57
N PRO A 464 7.54 9.80 -1.79
CA PRO A 464 8.21 9.65 -0.49
C PRO A 464 7.40 8.97 0.63
N PHE A 465 6.13 8.59 0.40
CA PHE A 465 5.21 8.14 1.46
C PHE A 465 4.18 7.07 1.05
N THR A 466 4.36 6.34 -0.05
CA THR A 466 3.37 5.31 -0.46
C THR A 466 3.80 3.89 -0.09
N THR A 467 3.09 3.30 0.88
CA THR A 467 3.37 1.97 1.48
C THR A 467 2.61 0.82 0.82
N ILE A 468 2.23 0.95 -0.46
CA ILE A 468 1.23 0.07 -1.07
C ILE A 468 1.73 -0.69 -2.29
N ASP A 469 2.46 -0.03 -3.18
CA ASP A 469 3.25 -0.68 -4.22
C ASP A 469 4.73 -0.44 -3.87
N ALA A 470 5.60 -1.42 -4.13
CA ALA A 470 7.01 -1.27 -3.76
C ALA A 470 7.61 -0.01 -4.42
N ASN A 471 8.23 0.88 -3.62
CA ASN A 471 8.83 2.09 -4.17
C ASN A 471 10.08 1.69 -4.96
N ILE A 472 10.05 1.90 -6.27
CA ILE A 472 11.16 1.57 -7.16
C ILE A 472 11.88 2.86 -7.54
N GLY A 473 13.15 2.96 -7.20
CA GLY A 473 14.00 4.10 -7.53
C GLY A 473 15.31 3.66 -8.15
N TYR A 474 15.98 4.57 -8.86
CA TYR A 474 17.36 4.35 -9.27
C TYR A 474 18.29 4.99 -8.26
N CYS A 475 19.36 4.28 -7.90
CA CYS A 475 20.51 4.85 -7.19
C CYS A 475 21.78 4.63 -8.01
N LEU A 476 22.81 5.40 -7.69
CA LEU A 476 24.12 5.34 -8.35
C LEU A 476 25.13 4.82 -7.34
N VAL A 477 25.71 3.65 -7.63
CA VAL A 477 26.63 2.96 -6.74
C VAL A 477 27.99 2.84 -7.43
N PRO A 478 29.12 3.07 -6.74
CA PRO A 478 30.43 2.80 -7.29
C PRO A 478 30.54 1.35 -7.78
N ALA A 479 31.12 1.17 -8.96
CA ALA A 479 31.44 -0.14 -9.48
C ALA A 479 32.37 -0.89 -8.51
N PRO A 480 32.28 -2.24 -8.43
CA PRO A 480 33.15 -3.03 -7.57
C PRO A 480 34.64 -2.74 -7.82
N VAL A 481 35.46 -2.85 -6.79
CA VAL A 481 36.92 -2.65 -6.91
C VAL A 481 37.52 -3.58 -7.97
N GLY A 482 38.40 -3.04 -8.81
CA GLY A 482 39.09 -3.75 -9.90
C GLY A 482 38.25 -3.97 -11.16
N SER A 483 37.03 -3.43 -11.21
CA SER A 483 36.11 -3.64 -12.34
C SER A 483 36.23 -2.57 -13.42
N CYS A 484 36.67 -1.36 -13.08
CA CYS A 484 36.80 -0.25 -14.03
C CYS A 484 38.19 -0.25 -14.68
N PRO A 485 38.31 -0.15 -16.01
CA PRO A 485 39.61 -0.05 -16.70
C PRO A 485 40.45 1.15 -16.27
N GLU A 486 39.81 2.21 -15.76
CA GLU A 486 40.50 3.42 -15.29
C GLU A 486 41.25 3.25 -13.98
N GLU A 487 40.93 2.23 -13.18
CA GLU A 487 41.65 1.93 -11.94
C GLU A 487 43.12 1.58 -12.23
N ASP A 488 43.40 1.01 -13.41
CA ASP A 488 44.75 0.67 -13.85
C ASP A 488 45.47 1.82 -14.57
N TYR A 489 44.79 2.95 -14.80
CA TYR A 489 45.35 4.08 -15.54
C TYR A 489 46.14 5.04 -14.63
N THR A 490 47.44 5.16 -14.87
CA THR A 490 48.37 5.94 -14.03
C THR A 490 48.49 7.42 -14.41
N GLY A 491 47.88 7.89 -15.50
CA GLY A 491 47.94 9.30 -15.89
C GLY A 491 46.99 10.21 -15.09
N ASP A 492 47.22 11.52 -15.19
CA ASP A 492 46.50 12.57 -14.45
C ASP A 492 45.15 12.99 -15.07
N GLN A 493 44.95 12.65 -16.34
CA GLN A 493 43.73 12.91 -17.08
C GLN A 493 42.73 11.76 -16.92
N THR A 494 41.44 12.03 -17.10
CA THR A 494 40.40 11.01 -16.96
C THR A 494 39.50 10.87 -18.19
N ILE A 495 38.82 9.73 -18.31
CA ILE A 495 37.92 9.42 -19.43
C ILE A 495 36.53 10.00 -19.14
N GLY A 496 35.79 10.48 -20.14
CA GLY A 496 34.39 10.88 -19.93
C GLY A 496 33.50 9.70 -19.51
N CYS A 497 32.56 9.93 -18.58
CA CYS A 497 31.54 8.95 -18.18
C CYS A 497 30.19 9.64 -17.96
N THR A 498 29.08 8.93 -18.20
CA THR A 498 27.73 9.51 -18.10
C THR A 498 27.27 9.70 -16.66
N HIS A 499 27.62 8.76 -15.78
CA HIS A 499 27.09 8.74 -14.42
C HIS A 499 28.02 9.31 -13.36
N GLY A 500 29.24 9.73 -13.72
CA GLY A 500 30.25 10.19 -12.78
C GLY A 500 31.08 9.05 -12.17
N ARG A 501 31.89 9.41 -11.17
CA ARG A 501 32.82 8.53 -10.46
C ARG A 501 32.86 8.83 -8.97
N ASP A 502 33.31 7.87 -8.19
CA ASP A 502 33.71 8.09 -6.81
C ASP A 502 35.12 8.69 -6.69
N SER A 503 35.57 8.92 -5.47
CA SER A 503 36.91 9.43 -5.16
C SER A 503 38.05 8.50 -5.59
N GLN A 504 37.81 7.19 -5.70
CA GLN A 504 38.80 6.23 -6.16
C GLN A 504 38.84 6.09 -7.69
N GLY A 505 38.04 6.90 -8.40
CA GLY A 505 37.98 6.88 -9.86
C GLY A 505 37.11 5.75 -10.43
N ARG A 506 36.38 5.02 -9.59
CA ARG A 506 35.45 3.96 -9.99
C ARG A 506 34.18 4.59 -10.55
N ARG A 507 33.69 4.06 -11.66
CA ARG A 507 32.48 4.59 -12.29
C ARG A 507 31.24 4.27 -11.48
N LEU A 508 30.28 5.18 -11.51
CA LEU A 508 28.98 4.95 -10.90
C LEU A 508 28.09 4.14 -11.86
N ILE A 509 27.53 3.04 -11.37
CA ILE A 509 26.58 2.21 -12.12
C ILE A 509 25.15 2.47 -11.63
N PRO A 510 24.16 2.52 -12.54
CA PRO A 510 22.76 2.63 -12.17
C PRO A 510 22.27 1.29 -11.61
N VAL A 511 21.73 1.34 -10.41
CA VAL A 511 21.16 0.20 -9.70
C VAL A 511 19.70 0.51 -9.39
N LEU A 512 18.83 -0.47 -9.56
CA LEU A 512 17.43 -0.38 -9.16
C LEU A 512 17.33 -0.71 -7.68
N LEU A 513 16.73 0.17 -6.90
CA LEU A 513 16.42 -0.04 -5.50
C LEU A 513 14.91 -0.20 -5.37
N LYS A 514 14.47 -1.25 -4.68
CA LYS A 514 13.05 -1.55 -4.44
C LYS A 514 12.79 -1.54 -2.94
N ASP A 515 12.06 -0.55 -2.46
CA ASP A 515 11.58 -0.48 -1.07
C ASP A 515 10.28 -1.28 -0.96
N VAL A 516 10.36 -2.47 -0.38
CA VAL A 516 9.17 -3.28 -0.12
C VAL A 516 8.58 -2.86 1.24
N ALA A 517 7.25 -2.79 1.32
CA ALA A 517 6.54 -2.44 2.53
C ALA A 517 7.05 -3.26 3.74
N GLY A 518 7.00 -2.66 4.93
CA GLY A 518 7.46 -3.32 6.15
C GLY A 518 6.79 -4.67 6.34
N LEU A 519 7.61 -5.72 6.45
CA LEU A 519 7.09 -7.05 6.78
C LEU A 519 6.61 -7.03 8.23
N VAL A 520 5.53 -7.74 8.53
CA VAL A 520 5.01 -7.95 9.89
C VAL A 520 4.84 -9.44 10.15
N PRO A 521 4.90 -9.90 11.40
CA PRO A 521 4.79 -11.33 11.71
C PRO A 521 3.55 -11.99 11.11
N GLY A 522 3.77 -13.09 10.38
CA GLY A 522 2.72 -13.84 9.68
C GLY A 522 2.37 -13.31 8.28
N ALA A 523 3.23 -12.52 7.64
CA ALA A 523 3.03 -12.01 6.28
C ALA A 523 2.79 -13.14 5.26
N TYR A 524 3.46 -14.30 5.41
CA TYR A 524 3.26 -15.48 4.54
C TYR A 524 1.87 -16.11 4.65
N LYS A 525 1.17 -15.92 5.78
CA LYS A 525 -0.19 -16.47 6.01
C LYS A 525 -1.28 -15.64 5.33
N GLY A 526 -0.92 -14.57 4.63
CA GLY A 526 -1.88 -13.62 4.07
C GLY A 526 -2.56 -12.76 5.14
N ARG A 527 -1.96 -12.60 6.33
CA ARG A 527 -2.35 -11.52 7.25
C ARG A 527 -1.93 -10.20 6.61
N GLY A 528 -2.91 -9.38 6.24
CA GLY A 528 -2.69 -8.18 5.40
C GLY A 528 -2.22 -8.52 3.97
N ARG A 529 -1.61 -7.55 3.28
CA ARG A 529 -1.07 -7.70 1.90
C ARG A 529 0.28 -8.46 1.81
N GLY A 530 0.69 -9.16 2.88
CA GLY A 530 2.02 -9.78 3.05
C GLY A 530 2.50 -10.68 1.91
N ASN A 531 1.64 -11.54 1.38
CA ASN A 531 2.00 -12.42 0.25
C ASN A 531 2.26 -11.64 -1.06
N LYS A 532 1.59 -10.49 -1.27
CA LYS A 532 1.83 -9.62 -2.42
C LYS A 532 3.19 -8.90 -2.29
N PHE A 533 3.55 -8.47 -1.08
CA PHE A 533 4.86 -7.85 -0.80
C PHE A 533 6.04 -8.82 -0.96
N LEU A 534 5.87 -10.08 -0.57
CA LEU A 534 6.93 -11.08 -0.77
C LEU A 534 7.10 -11.43 -2.26
N ASN A 535 6.01 -11.43 -3.04
CA ASN A 535 6.10 -11.55 -4.50
C ASN A 535 6.88 -10.38 -5.13
N ASP A 536 6.82 -9.19 -4.54
CA ASP A 536 7.64 -8.05 -4.95
C ASP A 536 9.13 -8.25 -4.72
N LEU A 537 9.56 -9.21 -3.89
CA LEU A 537 10.99 -9.52 -3.73
C LEU A 537 11.51 -10.49 -4.79
N THR A 538 10.64 -11.13 -5.57
CA THR A 538 11.03 -12.22 -6.51
C THR A 538 12.03 -11.80 -7.59
N ASP A 539 12.07 -10.52 -7.97
CA ASP A 539 12.98 -9.97 -8.98
C ASP A 539 14.23 -9.28 -8.37
N ALA A 540 14.31 -9.18 -7.04
CA ALA A 540 15.50 -8.67 -6.35
C ALA A 540 16.66 -9.66 -6.48
N HIS A 541 17.87 -9.16 -6.75
CA HIS A 541 19.08 -9.98 -6.89
C HIS A 541 19.79 -10.15 -5.54
N VAL A 542 19.75 -9.10 -4.71
CA VAL A 542 20.28 -9.09 -3.33
C VAL A 542 19.25 -8.38 -2.46
N LEU A 543 19.10 -8.85 -1.23
CA LEU A 543 18.28 -8.20 -0.21
C LEU A 543 19.16 -7.36 0.71
N ILE A 544 18.71 -6.16 1.04
CA ILE A 544 19.26 -5.34 2.11
C ILE A 544 18.26 -5.37 3.25
N HIS A 545 18.62 -6.04 4.33
CA HIS A 545 17.81 -6.11 5.54
C HIS A 545 18.15 -4.92 6.43
N ILE A 546 17.24 -3.93 6.47
CA ILE A 546 17.33 -2.79 7.37
C ILE A 546 16.89 -3.23 8.77
N LEU A 547 17.86 -3.26 9.69
CA LEU A 547 17.67 -3.59 11.09
C LEU A 547 17.66 -2.32 11.94
N ASP A 548 16.79 -2.27 12.94
CA ASP A 548 16.82 -1.24 13.95
C ASP A 548 17.85 -1.57 15.03
N ALA A 549 19.09 -1.14 14.86
CA ALA A 549 20.17 -1.52 15.77
C ALA A 549 19.97 -1.00 17.21
N SER A 550 19.15 0.03 17.40
CA SER A 550 18.91 0.60 18.73
C SER A 550 18.09 -0.30 19.65
N GLY A 551 17.36 -1.27 19.10
CA GLY A 551 16.43 -2.13 19.85
C GLY A 551 15.24 -1.38 20.43
N THR A 552 14.97 -0.14 20.00
CA THR A 552 13.92 0.72 20.60
C THR A 552 12.56 0.58 19.93
N SER A 553 12.36 -0.43 19.08
CA SER A 553 11.07 -0.69 18.45
C SER A 553 10.68 -2.17 18.50
N ASP A 554 9.39 -2.43 18.72
CA ASP A 554 8.83 -3.80 18.74
C ASP A 554 8.72 -4.41 17.34
N GLU A 555 8.24 -5.65 17.25
CA GLU A 555 8.02 -6.38 15.98
C GLU A 555 7.04 -5.65 15.02
N GLY A 556 6.12 -4.84 15.57
CA GLY A 556 5.17 -4.02 14.81
C GLY A 556 5.74 -2.68 14.38
N GLY A 557 6.94 -2.31 14.84
CA GLY A 557 7.57 -1.02 14.59
C GLY A 557 7.11 0.11 15.51
N ASN A 558 6.44 -0.20 16.62
CA ASN A 558 6.06 0.79 17.63
C ASN A 558 7.27 1.12 18.50
N ALA A 559 7.41 2.40 18.88
CA ALA A 559 8.46 2.82 19.79
C ALA A 559 8.26 2.21 21.18
N LEU A 560 9.31 1.57 21.69
CA LEU A 560 9.38 1.08 23.07
C LEU A 560 9.83 2.26 23.95
N GLY A 561 9.16 2.46 25.09
CA GLY A 561 9.49 3.54 26.01
C GLY A 561 10.90 3.43 26.59
N GLU A 562 11.39 4.50 27.24
CA GLU A 562 12.76 4.60 27.74
C GLU A 562 13.14 3.54 28.80
N ASP A 563 12.17 2.88 29.42
CA ASP A 563 12.34 1.86 30.46
C ASP A 563 12.44 0.41 29.93
N PHE A 564 12.42 0.18 28.61
CA PHE A 564 12.45 -1.17 28.03
C PHE A 564 13.88 -1.74 27.92
N ASP A 565 14.04 -3.04 28.18
CA ASP A 565 15.35 -3.70 28.05
C ASP A 565 15.75 -3.79 26.58
N THR A 566 16.74 -2.99 26.20
CA THR A 566 17.34 -2.96 24.85
C THR A 566 18.61 -3.80 24.75
N GLY A 567 19.00 -4.49 25.83
CA GLY A 567 20.15 -5.38 25.87
C GLY A 567 19.89 -6.74 25.22
N SER A 568 20.88 -7.63 25.28
CA SER A 568 20.91 -8.93 24.61
C SER A 568 19.78 -9.91 24.98
N ASN A 569 19.10 -9.70 26.11
CA ASN A 569 17.94 -10.50 26.52
C ASN A 569 16.59 -9.82 26.23
N GLY A 570 16.60 -8.61 25.68
CA GLY A 570 15.42 -7.84 25.33
C GLY A 570 14.70 -8.42 24.11
N ALA A 571 13.37 -8.49 24.17
CA ALA A 571 12.55 -9.02 23.07
C ALA A 571 12.69 -8.23 21.75
N SER A 572 13.17 -6.98 21.81
CA SER A 572 13.40 -6.10 20.67
C SER A 572 14.86 -6.12 20.15
N HIS A 573 15.68 -7.07 20.63
CA HIS A 573 17.08 -7.18 20.21
C HIS A 573 17.19 -7.49 18.70
N PRO A 574 18.10 -6.84 17.95
CA PRO A 574 18.17 -7.00 16.49
C PRO A 574 18.44 -8.43 15.98
N LEU A 575 19.00 -9.31 16.81
CA LEU A 575 19.20 -10.72 16.48
C LEU A 575 17.86 -11.46 16.31
N HIS A 576 16.83 -11.11 17.09
CA HIS A 576 15.50 -11.71 16.96
C HIS A 576 14.81 -11.27 15.65
N ASP A 577 15.00 -10.00 15.25
CA ASP A 577 14.49 -9.48 13.97
C ASP A 577 15.07 -10.27 12.78
N LEU A 578 16.34 -10.67 12.86
CA LEU A 578 17.02 -11.47 11.83
C LEU A 578 16.43 -12.86 11.68
N GLU A 579 16.26 -13.56 12.80
CA GLU A 579 15.66 -14.88 12.84
C GLU A 579 14.23 -14.85 12.28
N TRP A 580 13.47 -13.84 12.70
CA TRP A 580 12.08 -13.64 12.29
C TRP A 580 11.93 -13.41 10.77
N ILE A 581 12.65 -12.46 10.17
CA ILE A 581 12.57 -12.20 8.71
C ILE A 581 12.96 -13.45 7.91
N ARG A 582 14.00 -14.18 8.35
CA ARG A 582 14.42 -15.39 7.67
C ARG A 582 13.32 -16.44 7.70
N LYS A 583 12.67 -16.63 8.85
CA LYS A 583 11.54 -17.53 9.01
C LYS A 583 10.38 -17.14 8.09
N GLU A 584 10.02 -15.86 8.02
CA GLU A 584 8.95 -15.39 7.11
C GLU A 584 9.22 -15.73 5.64
N LEU A 585 10.47 -15.53 5.17
CA LEU A 585 10.86 -15.87 3.79
C LEU A 585 10.77 -17.39 3.53
N ILE A 586 11.22 -18.21 4.47
CA ILE A 586 11.15 -19.68 4.38
C ILE A 586 9.70 -20.14 4.32
N GLU A 587 8.87 -19.67 5.24
CA GLU A 587 7.46 -20.07 5.31
C GLU A 587 6.67 -19.63 4.06
N TRP A 588 7.02 -18.49 3.45
CA TRP A 588 6.42 -18.05 2.20
C TRP A 588 6.70 -18.99 1.04
N VAL A 589 7.95 -19.34 0.79
CA VAL A 589 8.29 -20.29 -0.30
C VAL A 589 7.74 -21.68 0.03
N TYR A 590 7.86 -22.13 1.28
CA TYR A 590 7.29 -23.39 1.74
C TYR A 590 5.78 -23.46 1.49
N SER A 591 5.03 -22.41 1.85
CA SER A 591 3.58 -22.33 1.66
C SER A 591 3.18 -22.37 0.18
N ASN A 592 3.96 -21.75 -0.70
CA ASN A 592 3.72 -21.79 -2.14
C ASN A 592 3.96 -23.19 -2.73
N VAL A 593 4.95 -23.91 -2.22
CA VAL A 593 5.26 -25.29 -2.67
C VAL A 593 4.23 -26.27 -2.12
N ILE A 594 3.87 -26.18 -0.84
CA ILE A 594 2.94 -27.12 -0.20
C ILE A 594 1.53 -27.05 -0.82
N GLN A 595 1.07 -25.85 -1.23
CA GLN A 595 -0.20 -25.68 -1.94
C GLN A 595 -0.30 -26.52 -3.22
N LYS A 596 0.83 -26.86 -3.84
CA LYS A 596 0.89 -27.67 -5.07
C LYS A 596 1.49 -29.06 -4.84
N TRP A 597 1.61 -29.50 -3.58
CA TRP A 597 2.30 -30.73 -3.20
C TRP A 597 1.74 -31.98 -3.87
N GLU A 598 0.41 -32.12 -3.96
CA GLU A 598 -0.21 -33.27 -4.63
C GLU A 598 0.20 -33.37 -6.11
N SER A 599 0.25 -32.23 -6.81
CA SER A 599 0.72 -32.21 -8.19
C SER A 599 2.22 -32.46 -8.30
N ILE A 600 3.00 -32.11 -7.27
CA ILE A 600 4.44 -32.37 -7.19
C ILE A 600 4.68 -33.86 -7.00
N LEU A 601 4.00 -34.52 -6.06
CA LEU A 601 4.09 -35.97 -5.84
C LEU A 601 3.78 -36.76 -7.13
N ARG A 602 2.76 -36.35 -7.88
CA ARG A 602 2.39 -37.00 -9.15
C ARG A 602 3.40 -36.79 -10.28
N LYS A 603 4.06 -35.63 -10.33
CA LYS A 603 4.95 -35.22 -11.44
C LYS A 603 6.44 -35.31 -11.10
N GLY A 604 6.77 -35.61 -9.85
CA GLY A 604 8.13 -35.81 -9.34
C GLY A 604 9.02 -34.56 -9.36
N LYS A 605 10.32 -34.81 -9.38
CA LYS A 605 11.43 -33.83 -9.30
C LYS A 605 11.31 -32.67 -10.28
N THR A 606 10.87 -32.92 -11.52
CA THR A 606 10.74 -31.86 -12.53
C THR A 606 9.74 -30.79 -12.10
N LYS A 607 8.58 -31.20 -11.58
CA LYS A 607 7.55 -30.23 -11.14
C LYS A 607 7.97 -29.48 -9.89
N LEU A 608 8.72 -30.12 -8.99
CA LEU A 608 9.31 -29.47 -7.82
C LEU A 608 10.33 -28.41 -8.25
N SER A 609 11.24 -28.75 -9.18
CA SER A 609 12.21 -27.81 -9.74
C SER A 609 11.52 -26.60 -10.40
N ASP A 610 10.46 -26.85 -11.19
CA ASP A 610 9.66 -25.79 -11.83
C ASP A 610 9.08 -24.78 -10.84
N MET A 611 8.77 -25.19 -9.60
CA MET A 611 8.23 -24.27 -8.58
C MET A 611 9.23 -23.16 -8.23
N PHE A 612 10.52 -23.43 -8.31
CA PHE A 612 11.56 -22.47 -7.97
C PHE A 612 11.89 -21.49 -9.12
N SER A 613 11.49 -21.82 -10.35
CA SER A 613 11.70 -20.94 -11.51
C SER A 613 10.97 -19.60 -11.38
N GLY A 614 9.83 -19.57 -10.68
CA GLY A 614 9.03 -18.36 -10.43
C GLY A 614 9.75 -17.29 -9.60
N TYR A 615 10.85 -17.65 -8.94
CA TYR A 615 11.67 -16.71 -8.16
C TYR A 615 12.84 -16.14 -8.98
N GLY A 616 12.88 -16.32 -10.29
CA GLY A 616 13.89 -15.67 -11.15
C GLY A 616 15.24 -16.39 -11.23
N GLN A 617 15.33 -17.63 -10.77
CA GLN A 617 16.56 -18.45 -10.88
C GLN A 617 16.61 -19.31 -12.13
N THR A 618 17.83 -19.65 -12.53
CA THR A 618 18.06 -20.55 -13.67
C THR A 618 17.89 -22.00 -13.24
N GLU A 619 17.48 -22.85 -14.20
CA GLU A 619 17.38 -24.30 -14.00
C GLU A 619 18.69 -24.91 -13.49
N GLY A 620 19.84 -24.37 -13.93
CA GLY A 620 21.16 -24.82 -13.47
C GLY A 620 21.41 -24.58 -11.98
N VAL A 621 21.04 -23.40 -11.47
CA VAL A 621 21.19 -23.08 -10.04
C VAL A 621 20.24 -23.93 -9.20
N THR A 622 18.98 -24.08 -9.62
CA THR A 622 18.01 -24.93 -8.93
C THR A 622 18.48 -26.39 -8.91
N ALA A 623 19.02 -26.90 -10.03
CA ALA A 623 19.57 -28.24 -10.10
C ALA A 623 20.80 -28.42 -9.21
N ALA A 624 21.68 -27.42 -9.12
CA ALA A 624 22.84 -27.44 -8.23
C ALA A 624 22.43 -27.52 -6.75
N VAL A 625 21.46 -26.70 -6.33
CA VAL A 625 20.90 -26.76 -4.97
C VAL A 625 20.29 -28.13 -4.67
N ILE A 626 19.43 -28.62 -5.57
CA ILE A 626 18.81 -29.94 -5.38
C ILE A 626 19.86 -31.05 -5.30
N GLY A 627 20.87 -31.03 -6.17
CA GLY A 627 21.95 -32.02 -6.18
C GLY A 627 22.79 -32.00 -4.91
N GLU A 628 23.07 -30.82 -4.36
CA GLU A 628 23.81 -30.72 -3.10
C GLU A 628 22.97 -31.20 -1.90
N VAL A 629 21.66 -30.91 -1.89
CA VAL A 629 20.76 -31.48 -0.87
C VAL A 629 20.68 -33.01 -0.98
N GLU A 630 20.62 -33.58 -2.20
CA GLU A 630 20.67 -35.03 -2.42
C GLU A 630 21.97 -35.64 -1.86
N SER A 631 23.10 -35.00 -2.14
CA SER A 631 24.42 -35.42 -1.64
C SER A 631 24.47 -35.34 -0.11
N PHE A 632 24.02 -34.24 0.48
CA PHE A 632 23.98 -34.05 1.92
C PHE A 632 23.13 -35.14 2.61
N MET A 633 21.92 -35.38 2.11
CA MET A 633 21.00 -36.39 2.65
C MET A 633 21.55 -37.81 2.51
N THR A 634 22.24 -38.10 1.41
CA THR A 634 22.87 -39.41 1.20
C THR A 634 23.97 -39.66 2.24
N VAL A 635 24.76 -38.63 2.54
CA VAL A 635 25.82 -38.71 3.56
C VAL A 635 25.25 -38.81 4.97
N SER A 636 24.26 -37.98 5.31
CA SER A 636 23.70 -37.92 6.67
C SER A 636 22.91 -39.16 7.05
N THR A 637 22.17 -39.75 6.10
CA THR A 637 21.37 -40.96 6.33
C THR A 637 22.14 -42.27 6.11
N GLY A 638 23.29 -42.21 5.43
CA GLY A 638 24.05 -43.39 5.02
C GLY A 638 23.35 -44.27 3.98
N GLN A 639 22.26 -43.78 3.37
CA GLN A 639 21.48 -44.46 2.33
C GLN A 639 21.43 -43.59 1.07
N ALA A 640 21.39 -44.21 -0.10
CA ALA A 640 21.20 -43.47 -1.35
C ALA A 640 19.88 -42.72 -1.31
N TYR A 641 19.94 -41.39 -1.25
CA TYR A 641 18.78 -40.51 -1.21
C TYR A 641 18.55 -39.92 -2.59
N SER A 642 17.36 -40.11 -3.15
CA SER A 642 16.97 -39.53 -4.45
C SER A 642 15.69 -38.73 -4.29
N PHE A 643 15.63 -37.56 -4.93
CA PHE A 643 14.41 -36.74 -4.99
C PHE A 643 13.31 -37.35 -5.88
N ASP A 644 13.53 -38.53 -6.47
CA ASP A 644 12.51 -39.25 -7.24
C ASP A 644 11.40 -39.84 -6.36
N ASP A 645 11.66 -40.04 -5.06
CA ASP A 645 10.67 -40.57 -4.11
C ASP A 645 10.28 -39.53 -3.04
N LEU A 646 9.59 -38.48 -3.48
CA LEU A 646 9.07 -37.40 -2.63
C LEU A 646 8.02 -37.88 -1.62
N SER A 647 7.53 -39.12 -1.72
CA SER A 647 6.53 -39.69 -0.80
C SER A 647 7.07 -39.92 0.61
N LYS A 648 8.38 -40.02 0.75
CA LYS A 648 9.08 -40.23 2.04
C LYS A 648 9.43 -38.93 2.76
N TRP A 649 9.19 -37.79 2.13
CA TRP A 649 9.53 -36.50 2.69
C TRP A 649 8.59 -36.14 3.83
N ASP A 650 9.15 -35.54 4.87
CA ASP A 650 8.38 -34.83 5.87
C ASP A 650 8.46 -33.30 5.67
N SER A 651 7.76 -32.55 6.52
CA SER A 651 7.82 -31.08 6.49
C SER A 651 9.24 -30.55 6.65
N GLY A 652 10.08 -31.19 7.47
CA GLY A 652 11.46 -30.78 7.71
C GLY A 652 12.31 -30.86 6.44
N ASP A 653 12.19 -31.95 5.68
CA ASP A 653 12.91 -32.13 4.42
C ASP A 653 12.61 -31.03 3.40
N LEU A 654 11.34 -30.63 3.31
CA LEU A 654 10.96 -29.50 2.47
C LEU A 654 11.49 -28.16 2.99
N HIS A 655 11.51 -27.93 4.32
CA HIS A 655 12.13 -26.73 4.88
C HIS A 655 13.64 -26.66 4.60
N ARG A 656 14.35 -27.81 4.63
CA ARG A 656 15.78 -27.88 4.26
C ARG A 656 16.01 -27.40 2.84
N LEU A 657 15.25 -27.95 1.88
CA LEU A 657 15.36 -27.55 0.47
C LEU A 657 15.05 -26.06 0.29
N VAL A 658 14.00 -25.56 0.93
CA VAL A 658 13.60 -24.15 0.83
C VAL A 658 14.66 -23.23 1.45
N SER A 659 15.20 -23.58 2.62
CA SER A 659 16.28 -22.81 3.26
C SER A 659 17.54 -22.78 2.38
N ALA A 660 17.94 -23.93 1.83
CA ALA A 660 19.07 -24.02 0.91
C ALA A 660 18.85 -23.17 -0.34
N PHE A 661 17.67 -23.25 -0.94
CA PHE A 661 17.30 -22.43 -2.09
C PHE A 661 17.35 -20.94 -1.77
N LEU A 662 16.76 -20.51 -0.66
CA LEU A 662 16.74 -19.09 -0.26
C LEU A 662 18.13 -18.55 0.07
N GLY A 663 19.00 -19.38 0.67
CA GLY A 663 20.39 -19.00 0.98
C GLY A 663 21.20 -18.70 -0.29
N VAL A 664 20.99 -19.47 -1.36
CA VAL A 664 21.62 -19.21 -2.67
C VAL A 664 20.90 -18.10 -3.44
N ARG A 665 19.57 -18.06 -3.36
CA ARG A 665 18.72 -17.17 -4.15
C ARG A 665 18.84 -15.71 -3.72
N PHE A 666 18.74 -15.45 -2.42
CA PHE A 666 18.65 -14.11 -1.87
C PHE A 666 19.83 -13.88 -0.91
N PRO A 667 21.03 -13.56 -1.44
CA PRO A 667 22.10 -13.02 -0.61
C PRO A 667 21.59 -11.81 0.16
N VAL A 668 21.99 -11.69 1.43
CA VAL A 668 21.51 -10.63 2.32
C VAL A 668 22.69 -9.80 2.84
N VAL A 669 22.57 -8.48 2.75
CA VAL A 669 23.40 -7.51 3.49
C VAL A 669 22.57 -6.95 4.64
N LEU A 670 23.14 -6.88 5.84
CA LEU A 670 22.50 -6.22 6.98
C LEU A 670 22.87 -4.74 6.99
N ALA A 671 21.85 -3.90 7.04
CA ALA A 671 21.96 -2.47 7.29
C ALA A 671 21.62 -2.24 8.77
N LEU A 672 22.64 -2.11 9.61
CA LEU A 672 22.47 -1.90 11.05
C LEU A 672 22.20 -0.41 11.31
N ASN A 673 20.95 -0.02 11.09
CA ASN A 673 20.50 1.37 11.05
C ASN A 673 20.35 1.96 12.47
N LYS A 674 20.30 3.29 12.55
CA LYS A 674 20.25 4.07 13.80
C LYS A 674 21.52 3.92 14.65
N MET A 675 22.68 3.74 14.01
CA MET A 675 23.97 3.66 14.71
C MET A 675 24.29 4.91 15.55
N ASP A 676 23.61 6.02 15.28
CA ASP A 676 23.70 7.29 15.99
C ASP A 676 23.05 7.28 17.37
N LEU A 677 22.24 6.26 17.69
CA LEU A 677 21.64 6.11 19.01
C LEU A 677 22.59 5.39 19.99
N PRO A 678 22.65 5.80 21.27
CA PRO A 678 23.58 5.21 22.24
C PRO A 678 23.40 3.70 22.46
N SER A 679 22.16 3.20 22.44
CA SER A 679 21.86 1.76 22.63
C SER A 679 22.37 0.90 21.48
N SER A 680 22.56 1.47 20.29
CA SER A 680 22.97 0.71 19.10
C SER A 680 24.39 0.17 19.18
N LYS A 681 25.27 0.76 19.98
CA LYS A 681 26.71 0.43 19.97
C LYS A 681 26.99 -1.03 20.37
N GLU A 682 26.37 -1.53 21.44
CA GLU A 682 26.58 -2.92 21.87
C GLU A 682 25.84 -3.90 20.95
N ASN A 683 24.60 -3.59 20.57
CA ASN A 683 23.81 -4.42 19.66
C ASN A 683 24.49 -4.59 18.29
N ILE A 684 25.08 -3.53 17.74
CA ILE A 684 25.88 -3.60 16.50
C ILE A 684 27.04 -4.57 16.67
N ARG A 685 27.76 -4.48 17.80
CA ARG A 685 28.89 -5.33 18.09
C ARG A 685 28.47 -6.80 18.19
N GLU A 686 27.40 -7.09 18.91
CA GLU A 686 26.88 -8.45 19.05
C GLU A 686 26.44 -9.04 17.70
N VAL A 687 25.70 -8.27 16.89
CA VAL A 687 25.31 -8.70 15.54
C VAL A 687 26.54 -8.95 14.66
N GLN A 688 27.56 -8.09 14.73
CA GLN A 688 28.80 -8.27 13.98
C GLN A 688 29.61 -9.49 14.44
N GLU A 689 29.66 -9.77 15.74
CA GLU A 689 30.31 -10.96 16.31
C GLU A 689 29.55 -12.25 15.96
N ALA A 690 28.24 -12.17 15.73
CA ALA A 690 27.41 -13.31 15.33
C ALA A 690 27.50 -13.64 13.83
N LEU A 691 28.06 -12.77 12.97
CA LEU A 691 28.18 -13.05 11.54
C LEU A 691 29.18 -14.20 11.25
N PRO A 692 28.87 -15.10 10.29
CA PRO A 692 27.65 -15.15 9.49
C PRO A 692 26.45 -15.68 10.28
N ILE A 693 25.30 -15.02 10.15
CA ILE A 693 24.05 -15.40 10.85
C ILE A 693 22.86 -15.35 9.88
N HIS A 694 22.02 -16.39 9.92
CA HIS A 694 20.81 -16.52 9.07
C HIS A 694 21.04 -16.25 7.57
N GLY A 695 22.25 -16.54 7.06
CA GLY A 695 22.67 -16.34 5.67
C GLY A 695 23.18 -14.95 5.33
N ALA A 696 23.19 -14.03 6.28
CA ALA A 696 23.88 -12.76 6.13
C ALA A 696 25.35 -12.90 6.55
N HIS A 697 26.24 -12.39 5.70
CA HIS A 697 27.70 -12.44 5.91
C HIS A 697 28.30 -11.05 6.15
N ILE A 698 27.54 -10.00 5.86
CA ILE A 698 27.98 -8.62 5.88
C ILE A 698 26.98 -7.80 6.67
N GLY A 699 27.46 -7.06 7.67
CA GLY A 699 26.68 -6.10 8.43
C GLY A 699 27.34 -4.73 8.43
N VAL A 700 26.63 -3.73 7.92
CA VAL A 700 27.12 -2.36 7.78
C VAL A 700 26.40 -1.46 8.80
N PRO A 701 27.11 -0.97 9.84
CA PRO A 701 26.63 0.08 10.72
C PRO A 701 26.32 1.35 9.94
N LEU A 702 25.11 1.89 10.10
CA LEU A 702 24.70 3.08 9.39
C LEU A 702 23.67 3.95 10.13
N SER A 703 23.55 5.21 9.72
CA SER A 703 22.47 6.12 10.09
C SER A 703 21.85 6.71 8.82
N ALA A 704 20.75 6.10 8.38
CA ALA A 704 20.02 6.56 7.20
C ALA A 704 19.51 8.00 7.37
N ASN A 705 19.18 8.42 8.59
CA ASN A 705 18.70 9.77 8.89
C ASN A 705 19.80 10.82 8.68
N GLN A 706 20.98 10.62 9.29
CA GLN A 706 22.09 11.56 9.12
C GLN A 706 22.56 11.64 7.67
N GLU A 707 22.55 10.50 6.97
CA GLU A 707 22.90 10.45 5.55
C GLU A 707 21.88 11.19 4.68
N MET A 708 20.58 11.06 4.97
CA MET A 708 19.55 11.85 4.30
C MET A 708 19.75 13.37 4.52
N ILE A 709 20.07 13.80 5.75
CA ILE A 709 20.36 15.21 6.07
C ILE A 709 21.59 15.70 5.27
N PHE A 710 22.64 14.89 5.19
CA PHE A 710 23.82 15.19 4.39
C PHE A 710 23.49 15.33 2.90
N VAL A 711 22.68 14.42 2.35
CA VAL A 711 22.23 14.47 0.94
C VAL A 711 21.45 15.74 0.67
N LYS A 712 20.46 16.09 1.52
CA LYS A 712 19.63 17.30 1.37
C LYS A 712 20.48 18.57 1.39
N SER A 713 21.34 18.73 2.40
CA SER A 713 22.20 19.91 2.53
C SER A 713 23.23 20.05 1.38
N SER A 714 23.73 18.93 0.87
CA SER A 714 24.63 18.92 -0.29
C SER A 714 23.92 19.37 -1.57
N ILE A 715 22.68 18.92 -1.76
CA ILE A 715 21.84 19.31 -2.90
C ILE A 715 21.54 20.82 -2.87
N GLU A 716 21.11 21.34 -1.72
CA GLU A 716 20.78 22.77 -1.56
C GLU A 716 21.97 23.69 -1.90
N ARG A 717 23.17 23.35 -1.42
CA ARG A 717 24.38 24.12 -1.71
C ARG A 717 24.68 24.24 -3.19
N VAL A 718 24.39 23.21 -3.98
CA VAL A 718 24.72 23.24 -5.41
C VAL A 718 23.68 23.99 -6.22
N LEU A 719 22.41 23.94 -5.83
CA LEU A 719 21.35 24.71 -6.47
C LEU A 719 21.53 26.23 -6.32
N VAL A 720 22.15 26.68 -5.23
CA VAL A 720 22.33 28.12 -4.92
C VAL A 720 23.48 28.78 -5.71
N ARG A 721 24.30 28.04 -6.47
CA ARG A 721 25.44 28.57 -7.28
C ARG A 721 26.37 29.52 -6.50
N ASP A 722 26.63 29.27 -5.22
CA ASP A 722 27.66 30.03 -4.52
C ASP A 722 29.06 29.52 -4.90
N SER A 723 29.84 30.37 -5.55
CA SER A 723 31.21 30.13 -5.99
C SER A 723 32.25 30.22 -4.85
N ALA A 724 31.84 29.99 -3.61
CA ALA A 724 32.77 29.94 -2.49
C ALA A 724 33.45 28.56 -2.47
N PRO A 725 34.80 28.48 -2.49
CA PRO A 725 35.48 27.22 -2.27
C PRO A 725 35.03 26.67 -0.91
N ALA A 726 34.64 25.40 -0.88
CA ALA A 726 34.27 24.70 0.33
C ALA A 726 35.43 24.83 1.34
N THR A 727 35.33 25.79 2.27
CA THR A 727 36.04 25.70 3.53
C THR A 727 35.53 24.44 4.18
N LEU A 728 36.37 23.42 4.11
CA LEU A 728 36.26 22.13 4.78
C LEU A 728 35.56 22.34 6.12
N LEU A 729 34.28 21.94 6.19
CA LEU A 729 33.77 21.37 7.44
C LEU A 729 34.78 20.29 7.78
N GLU A 730 35.36 20.45 8.96
CA GLU A 730 36.48 19.68 9.48
C GLU A 730 36.40 18.23 9.02
N ALA A 731 37.49 17.76 8.41
CA ALA A 731 37.71 16.34 8.18
C ALA A 731 37.37 15.56 9.47
N ASN A 732 36.54 14.52 9.33
CA ASN A 732 35.85 13.70 10.35
C ASN A 732 34.40 14.18 10.63
N SER A 733 33.33 13.69 10.00
CA SER A 733 33.08 12.46 9.24
C SER A 733 31.79 12.60 8.40
N PRO A 734 31.80 12.32 7.10
CA PRO A 734 30.58 12.01 6.33
C PRO A 734 30.75 10.69 5.52
N PRO A 735 29.69 10.06 4.95
CA PRO A 735 28.32 9.91 5.41
C PRO A 735 28.12 8.54 6.10
N LEU A 736 27.11 8.39 6.96
CA LEU A 736 27.07 7.25 7.89
C LEU A 736 26.46 5.98 7.28
N GLY A 737 27.07 5.39 6.24
CA GLY A 737 27.01 3.95 5.92
C GLY A 737 26.01 3.42 4.87
N VAL A 738 25.03 4.20 4.39
CA VAL A 738 24.06 3.79 3.34
C VAL A 738 24.77 3.45 2.03
N TRP A 739 25.68 4.30 1.56
CA TRP A 739 26.43 4.03 0.32
C TRP A 739 27.38 2.85 0.43
N GLN A 740 27.99 2.67 1.61
CA GLN A 740 28.79 1.49 1.90
C GLN A 740 27.92 0.23 1.84
N CYS A 741 26.72 0.25 2.44
CA CYS A 741 25.78 -0.85 2.38
C CYS A 741 25.35 -1.18 0.94
N LEU A 742 25.06 -0.17 0.12
CA LEU A 742 24.76 -0.36 -1.31
C LEU A 742 25.95 -0.96 -2.07
N HIS A 743 27.17 -0.52 -1.79
CA HIS A 743 28.39 -1.05 -2.38
C HIS A 743 28.57 -2.53 -2.05
N GLU A 744 28.42 -2.92 -0.78
CA GLU A 744 28.48 -4.33 -0.36
C GLU A 744 27.38 -5.17 -1.04
N ALA A 745 26.18 -4.63 -1.20
CA ALA A 745 25.09 -5.32 -1.90
C ALA A 745 25.39 -5.54 -3.39
N VAL A 746 25.98 -4.54 -4.07
CA VAL A 746 26.44 -4.67 -5.46
C VAL A 746 27.60 -5.66 -5.56
N PHE A 747 28.51 -5.67 -4.58
CA PHE A 747 29.60 -6.63 -4.51
C PHE A 747 29.09 -8.06 -4.40
N LEU A 748 28.12 -8.32 -3.51
CA LEU A 748 27.46 -9.63 -3.39
C LEU A 748 26.74 -10.05 -4.69
N ALA A 749 26.12 -9.11 -5.39
CA ALA A 749 25.47 -9.40 -6.67
C ALA A 749 26.46 -9.77 -7.79
N ASN A 750 27.73 -9.39 -7.64
CA ASN A 750 28.86 -9.66 -8.55
C ASN A 750 28.51 -9.49 -10.05
N PRO A 751 28.03 -8.31 -10.48
CA PRO A 751 27.66 -8.08 -11.88
C PRO A 751 28.89 -8.10 -12.80
N ILE A 752 28.68 -8.49 -14.07
CA ILE A 752 29.73 -8.37 -15.10
C ILE A 752 29.65 -6.98 -15.71
N LEU A 753 30.72 -6.20 -15.59
CA LEU A 753 30.80 -4.85 -16.15
C LEU A 753 31.63 -4.87 -17.44
N VAL A 754 31.04 -4.35 -18.51
CA VAL A 754 31.69 -4.29 -19.82
C VAL A 754 31.66 -2.87 -20.38
N PHE A 755 32.75 -2.47 -21.01
CA PHE A 755 32.99 -1.13 -21.51
C PHE A 755 33.11 -1.18 -23.04
N PRO A 756 31.97 -1.14 -23.77
CA PRO A 756 32.01 -1.14 -25.23
C PRO A 756 32.72 0.10 -25.78
N VAL A 757 33.33 -0.01 -26.95
CA VAL A 757 33.96 1.14 -27.61
C VAL A 757 33.73 1.07 -29.11
N SER A 758 33.65 2.24 -29.75
CA SER A 758 33.71 2.32 -31.22
C SER A 758 35.13 2.11 -31.73
N ASP A 759 36.11 2.63 -30.99
CA ASP A 759 37.53 2.42 -31.21
C ASP A 759 38.30 2.45 -29.87
N PHE A 760 39.38 1.69 -29.71
CA PHE A 760 40.12 1.67 -28.44
C PHE A 760 40.74 3.02 -28.09
N SER A 761 41.03 3.87 -29.08
CA SER A 761 41.44 5.27 -28.86
C SER A 761 40.35 6.14 -28.24
N THR A 762 39.09 5.72 -28.26
CA THR A 762 38.00 6.48 -27.62
C THR A 762 38.03 6.47 -26.09
N LEU A 763 38.83 5.57 -25.49
CA LEU A 763 39.13 5.59 -24.06
C LEU A 763 40.39 6.41 -23.73
N SER A 764 40.93 7.18 -24.68
CA SER A 764 41.98 8.15 -24.35
C SER A 764 41.45 9.19 -23.37
N PRO A 765 42.22 9.52 -22.32
CA PRO A 765 41.87 10.56 -21.37
C PRO A 765 41.57 11.90 -22.08
N LEU A 766 40.59 12.63 -21.56
CA LEU A 766 40.16 13.88 -22.17
C LEU A 766 40.97 15.07 -21.59
N PRO A 767 41.51 15.97 -22.42
CA PRO A 767 42.32 17.10 -21.96
C PRO A 767 41.56 18.06 -21.02
N GLY A 768 42.08 18.31 -19.82
CA GLY A 768 41.47 19.24 -18.85
C GLY A 768 40.50 18.59 -17.84
N LEU A 769 40.13 17.32 -18.03
CA LEU A 769 39.41 16.51 -17.04
C LEU A 769 40.44 15.88 -16.09
N ARG A 770 40.70 16.52 -14.94
CA ARG A 770 41.63 16.01 -13.91
C ARG A 770 40.96 14.95 -13.03
N LYS A 771 41.75 14.01 -12.48
CA LYS A 771 41.34 13.14 -11.36
C LYS A 771 41.03 14.01 -10.14
N ILE A 772 39.79 14.49 -9.99
CA ILE A 772 39.34 15.14 -8.75
C ILE A 772 38.91 14.04 -7.79
N ALA A 773 39.89 13.36 -7.20
CA ALA A 773 39.72 12.48 -6.07
C ALA A 773 39.85 13.31 -4.79
N ILE A 774 38.82 13.34 -3.94
CA ILE A 774 38.97 13.74 -2.54
C ILE A 774 39.23 12.46 -1.75
N GLU A 775 40.12 12.49 -0.76
CA GLU A 775 40.72 11.33 -0.08
C GLU A 775 39.74 10.41 0.70
N ASP A 776 38.42 10.62 0.63
CA ASP A 776 37.41 9.82 1.33
C ASP A 776 36.58 8.96 0.35
N SER A 777 36.66 7.63 0.48
CA SER A 777 35.97 6.63 -0.36
C SER A 777 34.47 6.48 -0.07
N SER A 778 33.98 7.08 1.01
CA SER A 778 32.57 6.98 1.42
C SER A 778 31.68 8.10 0.85
N LEU A 779 32.26 9.12 0.20
CA LEU A 779 31.56 10.34 -0.20
C LEU A 779 31.27 10.48 -1.69
N PRO A 780 30.14 11.13 -2.03
CA PRO A 780 30.02 11.84 -3.29
C PRO A 780 30.98 13.03 -3.36
N SER A 781 31.96 13.01 -4.26
CA SER A 781 32.86 14.16 -4.44
C SER A 781 32.09 15.39 -4.98
N PRO A 782 32.53 16.64 -4.74
CA PRO A 782 32.03 17.81 -5.46
C PRO A 782 32.14 17.66 -6.98
N GLY A 783 33.10 16.89 -7.48
CA GLY A 783 33.19 16.45 -8.87
C GLY A 783 32.09 15.47 -9.28
N MET A 784 31.71 14.53 -8.40
CA MET A 784 30.55 13.65 -8.55
C MET A 784 29.26 14.48 -8.61
N ILE A 785 29.04 15.38 -7.65
CA ILE A 785 27.86 16.26 -7.60
C ILE A 785 27.80 17.18 -8.82
N SER A 786 28.94 17.77 -9.22
CA SER A 786 29.04 18.60 -10.42
C SER A 786 28.82 17.80 -11.71
N CYS A 787 29.31 16.56 -11.83
CA CYS A 787 29.01 15.69 -12.99
C CYS A 787 27.55 15.24 -13.04
N LEU A 788 26.95 14.95 -11.88
CA LEU A 788 25.54 14.61 -11.73
C LEU A 788 24.63 15.76 -12.20
N ILE A 789 25.03 17.00 -11.94
CA ILE A 789 24.26 18.21 -12.27
C ILE A 789 24.57 18.74 -13.68
N SER A 790 25.83 18.70 -14.12
CA SER A 790 26.27 19.29 -15.39
C SER A 790 25.91 18.46 -16.62
N SER A 791 25.67 17.16 -16.49
CA SER A 791 25.58 16.24 -17.64
C SER A 791 24.19 16.11 -18.26
N GLY A 792 23.11 16.49 -17.56
CA GLY A 792 21.74 16.21 -18.04
C GLY A 792 21.54 14.74 -18.46
N GLY A 793 22.35 13.81 -17.93
CA GLY A 793 22.36 12.39 -18.30
C GLY A 793 23.18 11.98 -19.54
N LYS A 794 24.11 12.80 -20.06
CA LYS A 794 24.99 12.42 -21.20
C LYS A 794 26.47 12.61 -20.89
N ALA A 795 27.30 11.59 -21.18
CA ALA A 795 28.75 11.70 -21.07
C ALA A 795 29.31 12.91 -21.84
N PRO A 796 30.26 13.66 -21.26
CA PRO A 796 31.02 14.66 -22.01
C PRO A 796 31.81 13.96 -23.10
N THR A 797 31.62 14.38 -24.35
CA THR A 797 32.16 13.69 -25.54
C THR A 797 33.21 14.53 -26.26
N HIS A 798 33.20 15.85 -26.09
CA HIS A 798 34.18 16.75 -26.70
C HIS A 798 34.56 17.91 -25.77
N TRP A 799 35.84 18.27 -25.81
CA TRP A 799 36.40 19.45 -25.16
C TRP A 799 36.24 20.66 -26.09
N ASN A 800 35.55 21.72 -25.64
CA ASN A 800 35.58 23.00 -26.33
C ASN A 800 36.76 23.83 -25.83
N ALA A 801 37.77 24.01 -26.69
CA ALA A 801 38.97 24.77 -26.36
C ALA A 801 38.71 26.28 -26.20
N GLU A 802 37.66 26.84 -26.82
CA GLU A 802 37.34 28.27 -26.75
C GLU A 802 36.78 28.67 -25.37
N ASP A 803 35.86 27.86 -24.84
CA ASP A 803 35.20 28.15 -23.56
C ASP A 803 35.84 27.39 -22.38
N GLN A 804 36.83 26.54 -22.63
CA GLN A 804 37.39 25.58 -21.67
C GLN A 804 36.32 24.72 -20.95
N LEU A 805 35.29 24.32 -21.70
CA LEU A 805 34.17 23.54 -21.18
C LEU A 805 33.95 22.27 -22.02
N TYR A 806 33.53 21.20 -21.35
CA TYR A 806 33.06 20.00 -22.03
C TYR A 806 31.64 20.17 -22.53
N ARG A 807 31.36 19.68 -23.74
CA ARG A 807 30.03 19.69 -24.34
C ARG A 807 29.58 18.27 -24.69
N SER A 808 28.27 18.05 -24.68
CA SER A 808 27.64 16.82 -25.13
C SER A 808 27.44 16.87 -26.65
N ALA A 809 27.76 15.79 -27.36
CA ALA A 809 27.47 15.69 -28.79
C ALA A 809 25.95 15.67 -29.01
N ALA A 810 25.51 16.32 -30.09
CA ALA A 810 24.12 16.28 -30.52
C ALA A 810 23.69 14.82 -30.79
N SER A 811 22.70 14.35 -30.04
CA SER A 811 21.96 13.08 -30.21
C SER A 811 22.78 11.81 -30.52
N GLY A 812 23.02 10.94 -29.52
CA GLY A 812 23.54 9.58 -29.70
C GLY A 812 23.96 8.91 -28.38
N ILE A 813 24.06 7.57 -28.35
CA ILE A 813 24.55 6.80 -27.21
C ILE A 813 26.08 6.84 -27.18
N SER A 814 26.67 7.25 -26.06
CA SER A 814 28.12 7.13 -25.85
C SER A 814 28.48 5.69 -25.54
N LEU A 815 29.11 4.98 -26.48
CA LEU A 815 29.58 3.61 -26.20
C LEU A 815 30.57 3.54 -25.04
N ARG A 816 31.25 4.64 -24.70
CA ARG A 816 32.28 4.70 -23.67
C ARG A 816 31.78 4.39 -22.25
N ASP A 817 30.48 4.21 -22.04
CA ASP A 817 29.87 3.93 -20.74
C ASP A 817 29.93 2.46 -20.33
N VAL A 818 29.70 2.22 -19.05
CA VAL A 818 29.64 0.86 -18.49
C VAL A 818 28.29 0.22 -18.78
N ILE A 819 28.30 -0.99 -19.33
CA ILE A 819 27.14 -1.85 -19.50
C ILE A 819 27.18 -2.94 -18.44
N VAL A 820 26.13 -3.00 -17.63
CA VAL A 820 25.95 -4.04 -16.61
C VAL A 820 25.30 -5.27 -17.27
N MET A 821 26.02 -6.39 -17.25
CA MET A 821 25.64 -7.66 -17.86
C MET A 821 25.45 -8.74 -16.79
N LYS A 822 24.55 -9.69 -17.07
CA LYS A 822 24.29 -10.82 -16.17
C LYS A 822 25.54 -11.69 -16.08
N PRO A 823 25.89 -12.22 -14.90
CA PRO A 823 26.85 -13.32 -14.80
C PRO A 823 26.48 -14.42 -15.79
N GLY A 824 27.47 -14.95 -16.52
CA GLY A 824 27.23 -15.91 -17.59
C GLY A 824 26.86 -15.31 -18.96
N SER A 825 26.87 -13.99 -19.14
CA SER A 825 26.64 -13.39 -20.47
C SER A 825 27.84 -13.59 -21.39
N SER A 826 27.58 -13.82 -22.68
CA SER A 826 28.57 -13.93 -23.74
C SER A 826 28.76 -12.63 -24.51
N VAL A 827 29.78 -12.56 -25.37
CA VAL A 827 29.97 -11.45 -26.33
C VAL A 827 28.76 -11.29 -27.26
N GLU A 828 28.09 -12.38 -27.61
CA GLU A 828 26.85 -12.36 -28.39
C GLU A 828 25.71 -11.66 -27.65
N ASP A 829 25.54 -11.94 -26.36
CA ASP A 829 24.51 -11.30 -25.54
C ASP A 829 24.74 -9.79 -25.49
N LEU A 830 26.00 -9.36 -25.30
CA LEU A 830 26.36 -7.94 -25.35
C LEU A 830 26.04 -7.31 -26.71
N PHE A 831 26.31 -8.00 -27.81
CA PHE A 831 25.94 -7.52 -29.15
C PHE A 831 24.43 -7.29 -29.25
N PHE A 832 23.60 -8.21 -28.78
CA PHE A 832 22.14 -8.05 -28.81
C PHE A 832 21.65 -6.92 -27.91
N VAL A 833 22.26 -6.74 -26.73
CA VAL A 833 21.96 -5.59 -25.85
C VAL A 833 22.28 -4.27 -26.57
N LEU A 834 23.47 -4.15 -27.16
CA LEU A 834 23.87 -2.94 -27.88
C LEU A 834 23.02 -2.70 -29.14
N LYS A 835 22.64 -3.75 -29.87
CA LYS A 835 21.71 -3.67 -31.00
C LYS A 835 20.33 -3.16 -30.57
N ARG A 836 19.79 -3.66 -29.44
CA ARG A 836 18.52 -3.19 -28.86
C ARG A 836 18.58 -1.73 -28.41
N LEU A 837 19.72 -1.29 -27.89
CA LEU A 837 19.96 0.12 -27.56
C LEU A 837 20.08 1.00 -28.82
N GLY A 838 20.06 0.44 -30.04
CA GLY A 838 20.27 1.19 -31.29
C GLY A 838 21.74 1.53 -31.55
N ALA A 839 22.64 1.00 -30.72
CA ALA A 839 24.06 1.18 -30.87
C ALA A 839 24.67 0.29 -31.94
N PHE A 840 23.93 -0.54 -32.70
CA PHE A 840 24.50 -1.19 -33.90
C PHE A 840 23.42 -1.45 -34.94
N GLY A 841 23.80 -1.44 -36.21
CA GLY A 841 23.02 -1.96 -37.32
C GLY A 841 23.60 -3.29 -37.83
N GLY A 842 22.76 -4.12 -38.44
CA GLY A 842 23.20 -5.34 -39.13
C GLY A 842 23.55 -6.52 -38.22
N GLU A 843 24.43 -7.39 -38.70
CA GLU A 843 24.85 -8.65 -38.08
C GLU A 843 26.27 -8.57 -37.53
N PHE A 844 26.53 -9.36 -36.49
CA PHE A 844 27.84 -9.51 -35.86
C PHE A 844 28.86 -10.06 -36.87
N VAL A 845 30.03 -9.43 -36.96
CA VAL A 845 31.14 -9.90 -37.81
C VAL A 845 32.30 -10.42 -36.95
N ARG A 846 32.79 -9.58 -36.03
CA ARG A 846 33.91 -9.92 -35.14
C ARG A 846 33.91 -9.02 -33.90
N ALA A 847 34.58 -9.46 -32.85
CA ALA A 847 34.85 -8.66 -31.67
C ALA A 847 36.35 -8.66 -31.34
N GLU A 848 36.82 -7.55 -30.79
CA GLU A 848 38.16 -7.41 -30.22
C GLU A 848 38.02 -6.93 -28.79
N GLY A 849 38.88 -7.42 -27.88
CA GLY A 849 38.85 -7.05 -26.47
C GLY A 849 40.24 -6.76 -25.92
N ILE A 850 40.28 -5.93 -24.88
CA ILE A 850 41.47 -5.63 -24.08
C ILE A 850 41.14 -5.67 -22.59
N TYR A 851 42.17 -5.98 -21.79
CA TYR A 851 42.05 -6.04 -20.34
C TYR A 851 42.23 -4.65 -19.71
N ALA A 852 43.32 -3.96 -20.03
CA ALA A 852 43.63 -2.62 -19.54
C ALA A 852 43.84 -1.62 -20.68
N ILE A 853 43.73 -0.33 -20.36
CA ILE A 853 43.96 0.75 -21.33
C ILE A 853 45.43 0.72 -21.77
N GLY A 854 45.67 0.56 -23.07
CA GLY A 854 47.01 0.47 -23.66
C GLY A 854 47.44 -0.95 -24.04
N ASP A 855 46.71 -1.98 -23.61
CA ASP A 855 46.95 -3.36 -24.05
C ASP A 855 46.68 -3.54 -25.55
N PRO A 856 47.39 -4.46 -26.23
CA PRO A 856 47.12 -4.76 -27.63
C PRO A 856 45.77 -5.50 -27.78
N PRO A 857 44.91 -5.09 -28.74
CA PRO A 857 43.61 -5.72 -28.95
C PRO A 857 43.75 -7.16 -29.44
N LYS A 858 42.97 -8.06 -28.82
CA LYS A 858 42.91 -9.48 -29.19
C LYS A 858 41.53 -9.82 -29.72
N GLN A 859 41.46 -10.68 -30.74
CA GLN A 859 40.17 -11.17 -31.24
C GLN A 859 39.47 -12.02 -30.18
N VAL A 860 38.18 -11.78 -30.00
CA VAL A 860 37.33 -12.49 -29.04
C VAL A 860 36.22 -13.23 -29.80
N PRO A 861 36.07 -14.55 -29.60
CA PRO A 861 35.00 -15.33 -30.21
C PRO A 861 33.61 -14.84 -29.77
N LYS A 862 32.63 -14.96 -30.66
CA LYS A 862 31.23 -14.58 -30.42
C LYS A 862 30.62 -15.26 -29.17
N GLY A 863 30.94 -16.54 -28.96
CA GLY A 863 30.47 -17.33 -27.81
C GLY A 863 31.34 -17.25 -26.56
N ARG A 864 32.39 -16.41 -26.53
CA ARG A 864 33.23 -16.25 -25.33
C ARG A 864 32.39 -15.60 -24.23
N MET A 865 32.44 -16.20 -23.05
CA MET A 865 31.84 -15.66 -21.83
C MET A 865 32.55 -14.37 -21.44
N LEU A 866 31.79 -13.35 -21.08
CA LEU A 866 32.30 -12.10 -20.55
C LEU A 866 32.79 -12.35 -19.13
N ALA A 867 34.03 -11.98 -18.87
CA ALA A 867 34.67 -12.11 -17.57
C ALA A 867 35.61 -10.91 -17.33
N LYS A 868 36.20 -10.85 -16.13
CA LYS A 868 37.06 -9.73 -15.71
C LYS A 868 38.33 -9.57 -16.58
N ASP A 869 38.69 -10.58 -17.37
CA ASP A 869 39.81 -10.53 -18.33
C ASP A 869 39.47 -9.76 -19.62
N ILE A 870 38.19 -9.54 -19.94
CA ILE A 870 37.71 -8.81 -21.12
C ILE A 870 36.81 -7.65 -20.67
N ARG A 871 37.43 -6.56 -20.20
CA ARG A 871 36.71 -5.38 -19.70
C ARG A 871 36.28 -4.44 -20.82
N ILE A 872 37.17 -4.15 -21.75
CA ILE A 872 36.90 -3.22 -22.86
C ILE A 872 36.72 -4.02 -24.14
N ILE A 873 35.65 -3.77 -24.89
CA ILE A 873 35.31 -4.54 -26.09
C ILE A 873 34.86 -3.68 -27.25
N LYS A 874 35.39 -3.96 -28.43
CA LYS A 874 35.00 -3.37 -29.71
C LYS A 874 34.26 -4.42 -30.53
N ILE A 875 33.00 -4.17 -30.85
CA ILE A 875 32.19 -5.04 -31.70
C ILE A 875 32.09 -4.43 -33.10
N MET A 876 32.29 -5.27 -34.12
CA MET A 876 32.22 -4.89 -35.52
C MET A 876 31.07 -5.60 -36.21
N THR A 877 30.28 -4.84 -36.97
CA THR A 877 29.10 -5.31 -37.68
C THR A 877 29.22 -5.07 -39.18
N ASN A 878 28.39 -5.75 -39.97
CA ASN A 878 28.39 -5.62 -41.43
C ASN A 878 27.69 -4.35 -41.95
N LYS A 879 26.93 -3.65 -41.09
CA LYS A 879 26.30 -2.37 -41.39
C LYS A 879 26.73 -1.35 -40.34
N LYS A 880 27.41 -0.31 -40.79
CA LYS A 880 27.64 0.87 -39.93
C LYS A 880 26.30 1.54 -39.67
N ALA A 881 25.98 1.75 -38.39
CA ALA A 881 24.89 2.63 -38.01
C ALA A 881 25.37 4.09 -38.09
N SER A 882 24.45 5.06 -38.19
CA SER A 882 24.77 6.48 -38.40
C SER A 882 25.63 7.14 -37.30
N TRP A 883 25.87 6.45 -36.19
CA TRP A 883 26.68 6.90 -35.06
C TRP A 883 28.14 6.37 -35.09
N GLN A 884 28.46 5.34 -35.91
CA GLN A 884 29.83 4.85 -36.19
C GLN A 884 30.45 5.60 -37.37
#